data_AF-Q8IYL2-F1
#
_entry.id   AF-Q8IYL2-F1
#
_cell.length_a   1.000
_cell.length_b   1.000
_cell.length_c   1.000
_cell.angle_alpha   90.00
_cell.angle_beta   90.00
_cell.angle_gamma   90.00
#
_symmetry.space_group_name_H-M   'P 1'
#
loop_
_entity.id
_entity.type
_entity.pdbx_description
1 polymer ?
#
loop_
_entity_poly.entity_id
_entity_poly.type
_entity_poly.pdbx_seq_one_letter_code
_entity_poly.pdbx_strand_id
1 'polypeptide(L)'
;MAEVGRTGISYPGALLPQGFWAAVEVWLERPQVANKRLCGARLEARWSAALPCAEARGPGTSAGSEQKERGPGPGQGSPGGGPGPRSLSGPEQGTACCELEEAQGQCQQEEAQREAASVPLRDSGHPGHAEGREGDFPAADLDSLWEDFSQSLARGNSELLAFLTSSGAGSQPEAQRELDVVLRTVIPKTSPHCPLTTPRREIVVQDVLNGTITFLPLEEDDEGNLKVKMSNVYQIQLSHSKEEWFISVLIFCPERWHSDGIVYPKPTWLGEELLAKLAKWSVENKKSDFKSTLSLISIMKYSKAYQELKEKYKEMVKVWPEVTDPEKFVYEDVAIAAYLLILWEEERAERRLTARQSFVDLGCGNGLLVHILSSEGHPGRGIDVRRRKIWDMYGPQTQLEEDAITPNDKTLFPDVDWLIGNHSDELTPWIPVIAARSSYNCRFFVLPCCFFDFIGRYSRRQSKKTQYREYLDFIKEVGFTCGFHVDEDCLRIPSTKRVCLVGKSRTYPSSREASVDEKRTQYIKSRRGCPVSPPGWELSPSPRWVAAGSAGHCDGQQALDARVGCVTRAWAAEHGAGPQAEGPWLPGFHPREKAERVRNCAALPRDFIDQVVLQVANLLLGGKQLNTRSSRNGSLKTWNGGESLSLAEVANELDTETLRRLKRECGGLQTLLRNSHQVFQVVNGRVHIRDWREETLWKTKQPEAKQRLLSEACKTRLCWFFMHHPDGCALSTDCCPFAHGPAELRPPRTTPRKKIS
;
A
#
# COMPACT_ATOMS: atom_id res chain seq x y z
N MET A 1 -3.78 34.72 18.50
CA MET A 1 -3.66 33.83 17.32
C MET A 1 -2.24 33.93 16.80
N ALA A 2 -1.64 32.85 16.29
CA ALA A 2 -0.34 32.91 15.61
C ALA A 2 -0.31 31.99 14.38
N GLU A 3 0.21 32.49 13.25
CA GLU A 3 0.61 31.66 12.12
C GLU A 3 1.91 30.92 12.50
N VAL A 4 1.86 29.59 12.57
CA VAL A 4 3.03 28.76 12.96
C VAL A 4 3.83 28.25 11.77
N GLY A 5 3.27 28.41 10.57
CA GLY A 5 3.94 28.15 9.31
C GLY A 5 3.06 28.52 8.13
N ARG A 6 3.71 28.77 6.99
CA ARG A 6 3.08 29.07 5.72
C ARG A 6 3.97 28.60 4.57
N THR A 7 3.38 27.97 3.57
CA THR A 7 4.09 27.54 2.35
C THR A 7 3.33 27.98 1.12
N GLY A 8 4.07 28.44 0.10
CA GLY A 8 3.53 28.61 -1.24
C GLY A 8 3.31 27.25 -1.92
N ILE A 9 2.34 27.20 -2.83
CA ILE A 9 2.10 26.07 -3.73
C ILE A 9 2.38 26.54 -5.17
N SER A 10 3.54 26.16 -5.70
CA SER A 10 3.87 26.38 -7.11
C SER A 10 2.97 25.52 -8.00
N TYR A 11 2.23 26.15 -8.91
CA TYR A 11 1.02 25.58 -9.52
C TYR A 11 1.14 25.35 -11.03
N PRO A 12 1.17 24.09 -11.53
CA PRO A 12 1.28 23.81 -12.97
C PRO A 12 -0.07 23.78 -13.74
N GLY A 13 -1.23 23.89 -13.06
CA GLY A 13 -2.54 23.80 -13.73
C GLY A 13 -3.72 23.53 -12.77
N ALA A 14 -4.94 23.65 -13.29
CA ALA A 14 -6.27 23.87 -12.67
C ALA A 14 -6.76 23.02 -11.45
N LEU A 15 -5.89 22.56 -10.55
CA LEU A 15 -6.22 21.67 -9.43
C LEU A 15 -6.72 22.36 -8.16
N LEU A 16 -6.42 23.64 -7.92
CA LEU A 16 -6.83 24.38 -6.72
C LEU A 16 -8.12 25.17 -6.99
N PRO A 17 -9.04 25.29 -6.01
CA PRO A 17 -8.91 24.87 -4.60
C PRO A 17 -9.21 23.38 -4.32
N GLN A 18 -9.65 22.59 -5.31
CA GLN A 18 -10.08 21.20 -5.08
C GLN A 18 -8.98 20.29 -4.48
N GLY A 19 -7.73 20.47 -4.90
CA GLY A 19 -6.57 19.75 -4.38
C GLY A 19 -6.28 20.04 -2.91
N PHE A 20 -6.52 21.28 -2.44
CA PHE A 20 -6.39 21.62 -1.02
C PHE A 20 -7.39 20.81 -0.18
N TRP A 21 -8.65 20.74 -0.61
CA TRP A 21 -9.66 19.94 0.09
C TRP A 21 -9.31 18.45 0.10
N ALA A 22 -8.80 17.90 -1.01
CA ALA A 22 -8.30 16.52 -1.05
C ALA A 22 -7.09 16.29 -0.12
N ALA A 23 -6.17 17.26 0.01
CA ALA A 23 -5.04 17.19 0.94
C ALA A 23 -5.48 17.27 2.41
N VAL A 24 -6.43 18.14 2.71
CA VAL A 24 -7.08 18.27 4.01
C VAL A 24 -7.83 16.99 4.38
N GLU A 25 -8.52 16.37 3.42
CA GLU A 25 -9.22 15.09 3.58
C GLU A 25 -8.24 13.97 3.96
N VAL A 26 -7.04 13.90 3.37
CA VAL A 26 -5.98 12.97 3.82
C VAL A 26 -5.60 13.21 5.29
N TRP A 27 -5.45 14.47 5.71
CA TRP A 27 -5.12 14.77 7.12
C TRP A 27 -6.29 14.46 8.06
N LEU A 28 -7.53 14.68 7.64
CA LEU A 28 -8.76 14.43 8.38
C LEU A 28 -9.05 12.92 8.55
N GLU A 29 -9.05 12.16 7.47
CA GLU A 29 -9.35 10.72 7.53
C GLU A 29 -8.15 9.91 8.02
N ARG A 30 -6.94 10.30 7.59
CA ARG A 30 -5.75 9.43 7.66
C ARG A 30 -4.52 10.19 8.20
N PRO A 31 -4.59 10.78 9.42
CA PRO A 31 -3.51 11.60 9.97
C PRO A 31 -2.21 10.79 10.18
N GLN A 32 -2.31 9.47 10.33
CA GLN A 32 -1.18 8.53 10.43
C GLN A 32 -0.26 8.52 9.21
N VAL A 33 -0.69 9.06 8.06
CA VAL A 33 0.12 9.16 6.85
C VAL A 33 1.20 10.24 7.00
N ALA A 34 0.89 11.36 7.67
CA ALA A 34 1.87 12.38 8.05
C ALA A 34 2.46 12.11 9.44
N ASN A 35 1.62 11.91 10.46
CA ASN A 35 2.03 11.74 11.85
C ASN A 35 2.11 10.24 12.21
N LYS A 36 3.28 9.63 11.98
CA LYS A 36 3.50 8.18 12.18
C LYS A 36 3.34 7.68 13.62
N ARG A 37 3.20 8.59 14.60
CA ARG A 37 2.85 8.30 16.01
C ARG A 37 1.37 7.96 16.21
N LEU A 38 0.53 8.15 15.20
CA LEU A 38 -0.91 7.82 15.25
C LEU A 38 -1.20 6.46 14.61
N CYS A 39 -2.21 5.79 15.16
CA CYS A 39 -2.84 4.64 14.54
C CYS A 39 -3.71 5.08 13.37
N GLY A 40 -4.54 6.09 13.60
CA GLY A 40 -5.30 6.79 12.57
C GLY A 40 -6.40 7.65 13.19
N ALA A 41 -7.47 7.88 12.43
CA ALA A 41 -8.69 8.49 12.93
C ALA A 41 -9.93 7.66 12.55
N ARG A 42 -10.98 7.78 13.36
CA ARG A 42 -12.35 7.40 13.03
C ARG A 42 -13.15 8.68 12.82
N LEU A 43 -13.91 8.75 11.73
CA LEU A 43 -14.98 9.72 11.55
C LEU A 43 -16.23 9.12 12.21
N GLU A 44 -16.83 9.83 13.15
CA GLU A 44 -17.99 9.34 13.91
C GLU A 44 -19.29 9.88 13.32
N ALA A 45 -19.31 11.16 12.94
CA ALA A 45 -20.43 11.78 12.24
C ALA A 45 -19.98 12.94 11.35
N ARG A 46 -20.82 13.30 10.38
CA ARG A 46 -20.72 14.52 9.56
C ARG A 46 -22.11 15.11 9.36
N TRP A 47 -22.26 16.40 9.60
CA TRP A 47 -23.51 17.14 9.44
C TRP A 47 -23.20 18.57 8.97
N SER A 48 -24.22 19.29 8.51
CA SER A 48 -24.11 20.70 8.16
C SER A 48 -24.78 21.54 9.24
N ALA A 49 -24.18 22.66 9.63
CA ALA A 49 -24.66 23.48 10.74
C ALA A 49 -24.46 24.98 10.48
N ALA A 50 -25.31 25.82 11.05
CA ALA A 50 -25.21 27.27 10.91
C ALA A 50 -24.24 27.88 11.94
N LEU A 51 -23.46 28.87 11.51
CA LEU A 51 -22.72 29.77 12.42
C LEU A 51 -23.69 30.65 13.21
N PRO A 52 -23.55 30.76 14.55
CA PRO A 52 -24.30 31.73 15.33
C PRO A 52 -23.87 33.16 14.97
N CYS A 53 -24.82 33.99 14.53
CA CYS A 53 -24.62 35.44 14.50
C CYS A 53 -24.63 35.97 15.94
N ALA A 54 -23.63 36.77 16.29
CA ALA A 54 -23.65 37.48 17.57
C ALA A 54 -24.79 38.50 17.55
N GLU A 55 -25.85 38.26 18.34
CA GLU A 55 -27.00 39.14 18.44
C GLU A 55 -26.53 40.59 18.59
N ALA A 56 -26.97 41.45 17.68
CA ALA A 56 -26.74 42.87 17.81
C ALA A 56 -27.34 43.30 19.15
N ARG A 57 -26.51 43.84 20.05
CA ARG A 57 -27.00 44.53 21.24
C ARG A 57 -27.95 45.62 20.76
N GLY A 58 -29.25 45.35 20.84
CA GLY A 58 -30.27 46.37 20.60
C GLY A 58 -29.96 47.58 21.48
N PRO A 59 -30.33 48.80 21.05
CA PRO A 59 -30.17 49.98 21.90
C PRO A 59 -30.90 49.68 23.21
N GLY A 60 -30.12 49.58 24.30
CA GLY A 60 -30.65 49.16 25.58
C GLY A 60 -31.78 50.08 25.97
N THR A 61 -33.01 49.57 25.97
CA THR A 61 -34.17 50.30 26.42
C THR A 61 -33.96 50.60 27.89
N SER A 62 -33.60 51.86 28.16
CA SER A 62 -33.45 52.43 29.49
C SER A 62 -34.81 52.56 30.17
N ALA A 63 -35.42 51.42 30.47
CA ALA A 63 -36.56 51.30 31.36
C ALA A 63 -36.04 51.56 32.78
N GLY A 64 -36.09 52.82 33.20
CA GLY A 64 -35.66 53.23 34.53
C GLY A 64 -36.52 52.58 35.62
N SER A 65 -35.87 51.96 36.60
CA SER A 65 -36.44 51.72 37.91
C SER A 65 -35.59 52.48 38.93
N GLU A 66 -35.98 53.72 39.21
CA GLU A 66 -35.37 54.56 40.25
C GLU A 66 -35.63 53.94 41.63
N GLN A 67 -34.58 53.50 42.33
CA GLN A 67 -34.62 53.34 43.78
C GLN A 67 -33.42 54.00 44.46
N LYS A 68 -33.60 55.31 44.68
CA LYS A 68 -33.11 56.11 45.82
C LYS A 68 -31.73 55.79 46.41
N GLU A 69 -30.81 56.72 46.17
CA GLU A 69 -29.65 56.92 47.03
C GLU A 69 -30.05 57.21 48.50
N ARG A 70 -29.27 56.63 49.41
CA ARG A 70 -28.94 57.22 50.72
C ARG A 70 -27.61 56.64 51.21
N GLY A 71 -26.53 57.41 51.10
CA GLY A 71 -25.35 57.21 51.94
C GLY A 71 -25.50 57.95 53.29
N PRO A 72 -24.41 58.14 54.05
CA PRO A 72 -23.10 57.48 53.99
C PRO A 72 -22.65 56.93 55.37
N GLY A 73 -21.50 56.25 55.43
CA GLY A 73 -20.89 55.83 56.71
C GLY A 73 -19.44 55.34 56.54
N PRO A 74 -18.43 56.01 57.12
CA PRO A 74 -17.01 55.64 56.98
C PRO A 74 -16.53 54.67 58.07
N GLY A 75 -15.63 53.74 57.71
CA GLY A 75 -14.94 52.86 58.65
C GLY A 75 -13.43 52.89 58.44
N GLN A 76 -12.68 53.28 59.47
CA GLN A 76 -11.21 53.34 59.45
C GLN A 76 -10.58 51.95 59.66
N GLY A 77 -9.42 51.70 59.04
CA GLY A 77 -8.57 50.53 59.28
C GLY A 77 -7.19 50.74 58.67
N SER A 78 -6.16 50.86 59.51
CA SER A 78 -4.82 51.37 59.16
C SER A 78 -3.92 50.38 58.37
N PRO A 79 -2.84 50.87 57.71
CA PRO A 79 -2.07 50.08 56.74
C PRO A 79 -0.83 49.39 57.30
N GLY A 80 -0.41 48.32 56.60
CA GLY A 80 0.91 47.70 56.67
C GLY A 80 0.93 46.42 55.80
N GLY A 81 1.97 46.08 55.05
CA GLY A 81 3.19 46.81 54.70
C GLY A 81 3.99 45.98 53.68
N GLY A 82 4.61 46.63 52.69
CA GLY A 82 5.62 45.97 51.83
C GLY A 82 6.99 45.91 52.52
N PRO A 83 8.03 45.28 51.93
CA PRO A 83 8.16 44.92 50.50
C PRO A 83 8.54 43.44 50.23
N GLY A 84 8.53 43.04 48.95
CA GLY A 84 9.17 41.79 48.49
C GLY A 84 10.67 41.99 48.18
N PRO A 85 11.30 41.22 47.26
CA PRO A 85 10.91 39.93 46.68
C PRO A 85 11.96 38.82 46.97
N ARG A 86 11.66 37.55 46.64
CA ARG A 86 12.71 36.52 46.52
C ARG A 86 12.54 35.64 45.29
N SER A 87 13.48 35.80 44.37
CA SER A 87 13.76 34.87 43.28
C SER A 87 14.36 33.58 43.85
N LEU A 88 13.86 32.42 43.41
CA LEU A 88 14.60 31.15 43.49
C LEU A 88 14.55 30.47 42.13
N SER A 89 15.60 30.70 41.35
CA SER A 89 15.95 29.95 40.16
C SER A 89 16.47 28.56 40.55
N GLY A 90 15.84 27.50 40.03
CA GLY A 90 16.39 26.15 40.03
C GLY A 90 16.53 25.65 38.59
N PRO A 91 17.76 25.43 38.08
CA PRO A 91 17.97 24.85 36.76
C PRO A 91 18.10 23.33 36.85
N GLU A 92 17.06 22.57 36.49
CA GLU A 92 17.21 21.14 36.28
C GLU A 92 17.85 20.86 34.92
N GLN A 93 19.12 20.46 34.95
CA GLN A 93 19.85 19.97 33.78
C GLN A 93 19.44 18.51 33.49
N GLY A 94 18.44 18.33 32.64
CA GLY A 94 18.11 17.03 32.03
C GLY A 94 18.89 16.82 30.73
N THR A 95 19.91 15.97 30.75
CA THR A 95 20.81 15.73 29.62
C THR A 95 20.12 15.09 28.40
N ALA A 96 20.62 15.41 27.20
CA ALA A 96 20.05 14.99 25.93
C ALA A 96 20.06 13.48 25.68
N CYS A 97 18.93 12.97 25.17
CA CYS A 97 18.80 11.66 24.51
C CYS A 97 18.09 11.86 23.16
N CYS A 98 18.78 12.48 22.19
CA CYS A 98 18.24 12.79 20.85
C CYS A 98 19.23 12.50 19.71
N GLU A 99 19.86 11.31 19.67
CA GLU A 99 20.80 10.93 18.59
C GLU A 99 20.60 9.49 18.04
N LEU A 100 19.44 8.85 18.26
CA LEU A 100 19.17 7.48 17.81
C LEU A 100 18.03 7.31 16.77
N GLU A 101 17.25 8.35 16.46
CA GLU A 101 16.10 8.23 15.54
C GLU A 101 16.46 8.46 14.06
N GLU A 102 17.55 9.15 13.73
CA GLU A 102 17.86 9.52 12.33
C GLU A 102 18.16 8.31 11.42
N ALA A 103 18.66 7.21 11.97
CA ALA A 103 19.00 6.01 11.21
C ALA A 103 17.77 5.26 10.64
N GLN A 104 16.57 5.46 11.20
CA GLN A 104 15.34 4.81 10.73
C GLN A 104 14.58 5.63 9.66
N GLY A 105 14.84 6.94 9.55
CA GLY A 105 14.06 7.84 8.69
C GLY A 105 14.15 7.54 7.19
N GLN A 106 15.26 6.99 6.70
CA GLN A 106 15.48 6.78 5.26
C GLN A 106 14.63 5.64 4.66
N CYS A 107 14.36 4.57 5.41
CA CYS A 107 13.45 3.52 4.94
C CYS A 107 11.98 3.96 5.03
N GLN A 108 11.64 4.75 6.06
CA GLN A 108 10.28 5.21 6.34
C GLN A 108 9.80 6.33 5.40
N GLN A 109 10.70 7.12 4.78
CA GLN A 109 10.32 8.09 3.75
C GLN A 109 9.67 7.42 2.52
N GLU A 110 10.07 6.20 2.15
CA GLU A 110 9.41 5.48 1.05
C GLU A 110 8.00 5.00 1.43
N GLU A 111 7.73 4.66 2.69
CA GLU A 111 6.38 4.27 3.14
C GLU A 111 5.40 5.45 3.07
N ALA A 112 5.82 6.65 3.46
CA ALA A 112 4.98 7.85 3.43
C ALA A 112 4.49 8.20 2.01
N GLN A 113 5.29 7.91 0.98
CA GLN A 113 4.86 8.09 -0.42
C GLN A 113 3.84 7.04 -0.89
N ARG A 114 3.77 5.88 -0.21
CA ARG A 114 2.94 4.72 -0.63
C ARG A 114 1.56 4.69 0.02
N GLU A 115 1.36 5.31 1.18
CA GLU A 115 0.04 5.40 1.84
C GLU A 115 -0.87 6.50 1.26
N ALA A 116 -0.32 7.60 0.73
CA ALA A 116 -1.09 8.74 0.24
C ALA A 116 -1.98 8.43 -0.99
N ALA A 117 -1.60 7.46 -1.82
CA ALA A 117 -2.30 7.08 -3.05
C ALA A 117 -3.62 6.29 -2.84
N SER A 118 -4.41 6.63 -1.81
CA SER A 118 -5.61 5.89 -1.35
C SER A 118 -6.83 6.79 -1.07
N VAL A 119 -7.00 7.90 -1.80
CA VAL A 119 -8.12 8.86 -1.65
C VAL A 119 -9.19 8.68 -2.74
N PRO A 120 -10.43 8.23 -2.41
CA PRO A 120 -11.56 8.23 -3.33
C PRO A 120 -12.35 9.54 -3.24
N LEU A 121 -12.25 10.42 -4.24
CA LEU A 121 -13.08 11.63 -4.29
C LEU A 121 -14.54 11.26 -4.64
N ARG A 122 -15.48 11.41 -3.71
CA ARG A 122 -16.92 11.36 -4.03
C ARG A 122 -17.35 12.62 -4.78
N ASP A 123 -18.24 12.45 -5.75
CA ASP A 123 -18.89 13.59 -6.40
C ASP A 123 -19.82 14.30 -5.42
N SER A 124 -19.91 15.62 -5.54
CA SER A 124 -20.84 16.46 -4.76
C SER A 124 -22.28 16.22 -5.22
N GLY A 125 -22.90 15.17 -4.68
CA GLY A 125 -24.25 14.73 -5.05
C GLY A 125 -24.88 13.79 -4.02
N HIS A 126 -25.66 14.39 -3.10
CA HIS A 126 -26.52 13.78 -2.07
C HIS A 126 -25.84 12.99 -0.92
N PRO A 127 -26.31 13.17 0.33
CA PRO A 127 -25.82 12.41 1.48
C PRO A 127 -26.42 10.99 1.47
N GLY A 128 -25.62 10.02 1.05
CA GLY A 128 -25.95 8.61 1.28
C GLY A 128 -25.64 8.22 2.72
N HIS A 129 -26.69 8.00 3.53
CA HIS A 129 -26.57 7.47 4.89
C HIS A 129 -25.62 6.27 4.94
N ALA A 130 -24.62 6.31 5.83
CA ALA A 130 -23.88 5.14 6.24
C ALA A 130 -24.72 4.41 7.30
N GLU A 131 -25.07 3.15 7.04
CA GLU A 131 -25.80 2.33 8.02
C GLU A 131 -24.87 1.93 9.18
N GLY A 132 -25.40 2.02 10.40
CA GLY A 132 -24.63 2.13 11.63
C GLY A 132 -23.78 0.90 12.03
N ARG A 133 -22.65 1.17 12.70
CA ARG A 133 -21.87 0.17 13.45
C ARG A 133 -21.23 0.78 14.69
N GLU A 134 -21.65 0.26 15.85
CA GLU A 134 -21.01 0.34 17.17
C GLU A 134 -20.31 1.68 17.49
N GLY A 135 -21.06 2.62 18.09
CA GLY A 135 -20.59 3.93 18.52
C GLY A 135 -21.20 5.14 17.81
N ASP A 136 -22.34 4.98 17.12
CA ASP A 136 -23.06 6.11 16.53
C ASP A 136 -23.61 7.01 17.66
N PHE A 137 -23.09 8.24 17.76
CA PHE A 137 -23.73 9.28 18.55
C PHE A 137 -25.08 9.63 17.88
N PRO A 138 -26.21 9.60 18.61
CA PRO A 138 -27.50 10.03 18.10
C PRO A 138 -27.41 11.44 17.50
N ALA A 139 -28.07 11.68 16.36
CA ALA A 139 -28.04 12.98 15.71
C ALA A 139 -28.50 14.13 16.64
N ALA A 140 -29.49 13.86 17.50
CA ALA A 140 -29.95 14.82 18.51
C ALA A 140 -28.87 15.22 19.53
N ASP A 141 -27.97 14.30 19.88
CA ASP A 141 -26.88 14.58 20.83
C ASP A 141 -25.76 15.40 20.15
N LEU A 142 -25.54 15.19 18.85
CA LEU A 142 -24.63 16.00 18.03
C LEU A 142 -25.15 17.42 17.80
N ASP A 143 -26.45 17.55 17.50
CA ASP A 143 -27.12 18.85 17.37
C ASP A 143 -27.08 19.61 18.70
N SER A 144 -27.35 18.95 19.83
CA SER A 144 -27.23 19.55 21.17
C SER A 144 -25.79 20.00 21.46
N LEU A 145 -24.79 19.15 21.17
CA LEU A 145 -23.37 19.49 21.35
C LEU A 145 -22.95 20.70 20.51
N TRP A 146 -23.45 20.81 19.27
CA TRP A 146 -23.18 21.96 18.41
C TRP A 146 -23.92 23.22 18.87
N GLU A 147 -25.16 23.10 19.34
CA GLU A 147 -25.93 24.22 19.89
C GLU A 147 -25.31 24.77 21.18
N ASP A 148 -24.90 23.90 22.11
CA ASP A 148 -24.22 24.32 23.34
C ASP A 148 -22.87 25.00 23.04
N PHE A 149 -22.12 24.48 22.06
CA PHE A 149 -20.91 25.14 21.58
C PHE A 149 -21.21 26.50 20.91
N SER A 150 -22.24 26.57 20.08
CA SER A 150 -22.65 27.79 19.37
C SER A 150 -23.13 28.87 20.34
N GLN A 151 -23.90 28.50 21.36
CA GLN A 151 -24.28 29.41 22.45
C GLN A 151 -23.06 29.86 23.26
N SER A 152 -22.08 28.99 23.50
CA SER A 152 -20.81 29.33 24.17
C SER A 152 -19.95 30.31 23.35
N LEU A 153 -19.93 30.18 22.03
CA LEU A 153 -19.31 31.14 21.11
C LEU A 153 -20.00 32.51 21.22
N ALA A 154 -21.32 32.54 21.08
CA ALA A 154 -22.11 33.78 21.09
C ALA A 154 -22.09 34.52 22.44
N ARG A 155 -22.09 33.79 23.57
CA ARG A 155 -22.21 34.38 24.92
C ARG A 155 -20.88 34.82 25.56
N GLY A 156 -19.72 34.45 25.02
CA GLY A 156 -18.45 34.81 25.67
C GLY A 156 -17.13 34.56 24.92
N ASN A 157 -17.12 33.90 23.76
CA ASN A 157 -15.88 33.53 23.06
C ASN A 157 -15.77 34.19 21.67
N SER A 158 -15.98 35.50 21.61
CA SER A 158 -15.92 36.30 20.37
C SER A 158 -14.58 36.15 19.62
N GLU A 159 -13.46 35.97 20.32
CA GLU A 159 -12.15 35.72 19.70
C GLU A 159 -12.09 34.37 18.96
N LEU A 160 -12.74 33.33 19.49
CA LEU A 160 -12.79 32.02 18.83
C LEU A 160 -13.78 32.05 17.65
N LEU A 161 -14.89 32.79 17.77
CA LEU A 161 -15.81 33.02 16.66
C LEU A 161 -15.13 33.79 15.51
N ALA A 162 -14.31 34.80 15.83
CA ALA A 162 -13.47 35.51 14.86
C ALA A 162 -12.41 34.59 14.22
N PHE A 163 -11.79 33.69 15.00
CA PHE A 163 -10.86 32.68 14.48
C PHE A 163 -11.55 31.72 13.49
N LEU A 164 -12.69 31.15 13.87
CA LEU A 164 -13.48 30.22 13.05
C LEU A 164 -13.92 30.83 11.71
N THR A 165 -14.30 32.11 11.72
CA THR A 165 -14.77 32.84 10.53
C THR A 165 -13.67 33.52 9.71
N SER A 166 -12.42 33.43 10.18
CA SER A 166 -11.24 34.18 9.70
C SER A 166 -11.48 35.69 9.53
N SER A 167 -12.45 36.23 10.27
CA SER A 167 -12.77 37.66 10.27
C SER A 167 -11.83 38.41 11.21
N GLY A 168 -11.33 39.55 10.75
CA GLY A 168 -10.72 40.53 11.66
C GLY A 168 -11.74 40.94 12.72
N ALA A 169 -11.29 41.17 13.95
CA ALA A 169 -12.16 41.51 15.08
C ALA A 169 -12.98 42.79 14.79
N GLY A 170 -14.22 42.62 14.32
CA GLY A 170 -15.11 43.70 13.91
C GLY A 170 -16.03 43.40 12.72
N SER A 171 -15.71 42.45 11.83
CA SER A 171 -16.58 42.11 10.69
C SER A 171 -17.61 41.04 11.05
N GLN A 172 -18.87 41.45 11.26
CA GLN A 172 -20.04 40.57 11.40
C GLN A 172 -20.30 39.78 10.09
N PRO A 173 -20.64 38.47 10.15
CA PRO A 173 -21.14 37.74 8.98
C PRO A 173 -22.54 38.24 8.61
N GLU A 174 -22.71 38.82 7.41
CA GLU A 174 -24.01 39.37 6.95
C GLU A 174 -25.06 38.31 6.56
N ALA A 175 -24.75 37.02 6.68
CA ALA A 175 -25.66 35.90 6.43
C ALA A 175 -25.34 34.71 7.32
N GLN A 176 -26.35 33.88 7.64
CA GLN A 176 -26.14 32.55 8.23
C GLN A 176 -25.24 31.74 7.29
N ARG A 177 -24.01 31.48 7.74
CA ARG A 177 -23.06 30.64 7.01
C ARG A 177 -23.30 29.19 7.40
N GLU A 178 -23.63 28.37 6.41
CA GLU A 178 -23.65 26.92 6.54
C GLU A 178 -22.21 26.39 6.52
N LEU A 179 -21.87 25.58 7.52
CA LEU A 179 -20.57 24.96 7.72
C LEU A 179 -20.72 23.44 7.66
N ASP A 180 -19.69 22.78 7.14
CA ASP A 180 -19.57 21.33 7.26
C ASP A 180 -18.86 20.97 8.57
N VAL A 181 -19.54 20.23 9.44
CA VAL A 181 -19.05 19.84 10.76
C VAL A 181 -18.85 18.33 10.81
N VAL A 182 -17.74 17.91 11.41
CA VAL A 182 -17.32 16.51 11.51
C VAL A 182 -16.93 16.20 12.95
N LEU A 183 -17.51 15.16 13.54
CA LEU A 183 -17.03 14.58 14.80
C LEU A 183 -15.99 13.50 14.47
N ARG A 184 -14.82 13.59 15.11
CA ARG A 184 -13.65 12.76 14.81
C ARG A 184 -12.97 12.27 16.08
N THR A 185 -12.59 11.00 16.09
CA THR A 185 -11.72 10.41 17.12
C THR A 185 -10.33 10.11 16.55
N VAL A 186 -9.30 10.75 17.09
CA VAL A 186 -7.88 10.51 16.78
C VAL A 186 -7.32 9.44 17.72
N ILE A 187 -6.68 8.42 17.15
CA ILE A 187 -6.22 7.22 17.87
C ILE A 187 -4.68 7.23 17.93
N PRO A 188 -4.05 7.44 19.11
CA PRO A 188 -2.60 7.37 19.27
C PRO A 188 -2.08 5.93 19.14
N LYS A 189 -0.81 5.75 18.73
CA LYS A 189 -0.13 4.45 18.88
C LYS A 189 0.28 4.24 20.33
N THR A 190 -0.11 3.09 20.88
CA THR A 190 0.47 2.55 22.11
C THR A 190 1.97 2.30 21.89
N SER A 191 2.82 2.78 22.81
CA SER A 191 4.24 2.39 22.87
C SER A 191 4.69 2.27 24.33
N PRO A 192 5.71 1.44 24.64
CA PRO A 192 6.25 1.33 26.00
C PRO A 192 6.78 2.65 26.58
N HIS A 193 7.06 3.63 25.71
CA HIS A 193 7.65 4.92 26.07
C HIS A 193 6.64 6.07 26.09
N CYS A 194 5.34 5.82 25.89
CA CYS A 194 4.35 6.89 25.97
C CYS A 194 3.04 6.46 26.68
N PRO A 195 2.65 7.14 27.78
CA PRO A 195 1.48 6.77 28.58
C PRO A 195 0.13 7.19 27.95
N LEU A 196 0.13 7.95 26.85
CA LEU A 196 -1.11 8.38 26.18
C LEU A 196 -1.66 7.27 25.28
N THR A 197 -2.49 6.42 25.89
CA THR A 197 -3.18 5.31 25.21
C THR A 197 -4.63 5.63 24.86
N THR A 198 -5.20 6.70 25.43
CA THR A 198 -6.61 7.10 25.24
C THR A 198 -6.79 7.83 23.90
N PRO A 199 -7.75 7.43 23.06
CA PRO A 199 -8.18 8.23 21.91
C PRO A 199 -8.64 9.64 22.34
N ARG A 200 -8.58 10.60 21.42
CA ARG A 200 -9.03 11.98 21.64
C ARG A 200 -10.11 12.34 20.63
N ARG A 201 -11.25 12.84 21.11
CA ARG A 201 -12.32 13.38 20.29
C ARG A 201 -12.05 14.85 19.95
N GLU A 202 -12.44 15.25 18.75
CA GLU A 202 -12.39 16.64 18.28
C GLU A 202 -13.54 16.90 17.30
N ILE A 203 -14.09 18.11 17.36
CA ILE A 203 -14.99 18.64 16.33
C ILE A 203 -14.10 19.30 15.27
N VAL A 204 -14.38 19.04 14.00
CA VAL A 204 -13.68 19.66 12.88
C VAL A 204 -14.68 20.43 12.03
N VAL A 205 -14.42 21.72 11.87
CA VAL A 205 -15.32 22.68 11.21
C VAL A 205 -14.70 23.12 9.89
N GLN A 206 -15.42 22.94 8.78
CA GLN A 206 -14.99 23.28 7.42
C GLN A 206 -15.82 24.48 6.92
N ASP A 207 -15.16 25.63 6.73
CA ASP A 207 -15.72 26.77 6.00
C ASP A 207 -15.19 26.69 4.55
N VAL A 208 -16.00 26.04 3.69
CA VAL A 208 -15.63 25.79 2.30
C VAL A 208 -15.49 27.09 1.50
N LEU A 209 -16.24 28.14 1.87
CA LEU A 209 -16.24 29.44 1.20
C LEU A 209 -14.97 30.24 1.50
N ASN A 210 -14.50 30.22 2.74
CA ASN A 210 -13.28 30.92 3.16
C ASN A 210 -12.00 30.07 3.02
N GLY A 211 -12.12 28.80 2.60
CA GLY A 211 -10.97 27.92 2.40
C GLY A 211 -10.32 27.48 3.71
N THR A 212 -11.08 27.36 4.81
CA THR A 212 -10.52 27.06 6.14
C THR A 212 -11.10 25.80 6.76
N ILE A 213 -10.27 25.11 7.52
CA ILE A 213 -10.67 23.99 8.38
C ILE A 213 -10.09 24.18 9.77
N THR A 214 -10.94 24.13 10.79
CA THR A 214 -10.58 24.35 12.20
C THR A 214 -10.82 23.10 13.01
N PHE A 215 -9.83 22.69 13.80
CA PHE A 215 -9.86 21.52 14.66
C PHE A 215 -10.03 21.97 16.12
N LEU A 216 -11.09 21.49 16.76
CA LEU A 216 -11.56 21.87 18.09
C LEU A 216 -11.51 20.65 19.03
N PRO A 217 -10.49 20.52 19.88
CA PRO A 217 -10.40 19.43 20.84
C PRO A 217 -11.62 19.35 21.77
N LEU A 218 -12.08 18.13 22.05
CA LEU A 218 -13.11 17.87 23.06
C LEU A 218 -12.48 17.37 24.37
N GLU A 219 -13.02 17.86 25.48
CA GLU A 219 -12.93 17.23 26.79
C GLU A 219 -14.25 16.50 27.10
N GLU A 220 -14.15 15.44 27.91
CA GLU A 220 -15.27 14.63 28.38
C GLU A 220 -15.22 14.70 29.91
N ASP A 221 -16.34 15.08 30.54
CA ASP A 221 -16.45 15.14 31.99
C ASP A 221 -16.73 13.76 32.62
N ASP A 222 -16.76 13.70 33.95
CA ASP A 222 -16.99 12.45 34.69
C ASP A 222 -18.41 11.89 34.47
N GLU A 223 -19.35 12.72 34.00
CA GLU A 223 -20.70 12.33 33.58
C GLU A 223 -20.79 11.88 32.10
N GLY A 224 -19.72 12.06 31.30
CA GLY A 224 -19.65 11.68 29.89
C GLY A 224 -20.11 12.76 28.90
N ASN A 225 -20.39 13.99 29.35
CA ASN A 225 -20.75 15.09 28.45
C ASN A 225 -19.50 15.61 27.74
N LEU A 226 -19.65 15.91 26.44
CA LEU A 226 -18.57 16.45 25.62
C LEU A 226 -18.60 17.98 25.63
N LYS A 227 -17.42 18.60 25.73
CA LYS A 227 -17.26 20.05 25.74
C LYS A 227 -16.07 20.48 24.90
N VAL A 228 -16.21 21.56 24.13
CA VAL A 228 -15.09 22.11 23.35
C VAL A 228 -14.08 22.80 24.26
N LYS A 229 -12.84 22.31 24.18
CA LYS A 229 -11.72 22.81 24.96
C LYS A 229 -11.03 23.96 24.23
N MET A 230 -10.80 25.06 24.94
CA MET A 230 -10.19 26.29 24.40
C MET A 230 -8.65 26.23 24.27
N SER A 231 -8.05 25.07 24.54
CA SER A 231 -6.61 24.79 24.37
C SER A 231 -6.40 23.93 23.13
N ASN A 232 -5.23 23.99 22.50
CA ASN A 232 -4.85 23.12 21.38
C ASN A 232 -5.72 23.25 20.10
N VAL A 233 -6.50 24.32 19.99
CA VAL A 233 -7.29 24.65 18.79
C VAL A 233 -6.36 25.17 17.69
N TYR A 234 -6.47 24.62 16.48
CA TYR A 234 -5.71 25.05 15.30
C TYR A 234 -6.56 25.08 14.03
N GLN A 235 -6.16 25.92 13.08
CA GLN A 235 -6.80 26.10 11.79
C GLN A 235 -5.78 25.89 10.67
N ILE A 236 -6.22 25.26 9.58
CA ILE A 236 -5.49 25.21 8.31
C ILE A 236 -6.27 26.11 7.34
N GLN A 237 -5.58 27.05 6.71
CA GLN A 237 -6.18 28.03 5.82
C GLN A 237 -5.53 27.99 4.43
N LEU A 238 -6.35 27.97 3.39
CA LEU A 238 -5.95 28.25 2.03
C LEU A 238 -6.15 29.76 1.75
N SER A 239 -5.11 30.44 1.27
CA SER A 239 -5.20 31.83 0.82
C SER A 239 -4.58 31.99 -0.57
N HIS A 240 -5.01 33.01 -1.30
CA HIS A 240 -4.54 33.31 -2.65
C HIS A 240 -4.08 34.76 -2.74
N SER A 241 -2.88 35.02 -3.26
CA SER A 241 -2.39 36.38 -3.50
C SER A 241 -1.81 36.54 -4.90
N LYS A 242 -2.50 37.33 -5.72
CA LYS A 242 -2.18 37.72 -7.11
C LYS A 242 -1.99 36.56 -8.09
N GLU A 243 -0.99 35.72 -7.91
CA GLU A 243 -0.69 34.55 -8.76
C GLU A 243 -0.30 33.27 -7.98
N GLU A 244 -0.11 33.35 -6.66
CA GLU A 244 0.29 32.20 -5.83
C GLU A 244 -0.75 31.84 -4.77
N TRP A 245 -0.92 30.53 -4.58
CA TRP A 245 -1.69 29.95 -3.49
C TRP A 245 -0.77 29.63 -2.31
N PHE A 246 -1.28 29.83 -1.10
CA PHE A 246 -0.58 29.54 0.15
C PHE A 246 -1.46 28.69 1.05
N ILE A 247 -0.87 27.66 1.65
CA ILE A 247 -1.44 27.05 2.86
C ILE A 247 -0.71 27.68 4.05
N SER A 248 -1.47 28.09 5.06
CA SER A 248 -0.98 28.47 6.38
C SER A 248 -1.62 27.59 7.46
N VAL A 249 -0.90 27.42 8.57
CA VAL A 249 -1.42 26.79 9.79
C VAL A 249 -1.37 27.81 10.90
N LEU A 250 -2.51 28.02 11.56
CA LEU A 250 -2.69 28.99 12.62
C LEU A 250 -3.09 28.28 13.93
N ILE A 251 -2.58 28.77 15.06
CA ILE A 251 -2.98 28.30 16.40
C ILE A 251 -3.78 29.40 17.10
N PHE A 252 -4.92 29.01 17.66
CA PHE A 252 -5.71 29.84 18.57
C PHE A 252 -5.09 29.78 19.97
N CYS A 253 -4.93 30.95 20.61
CA CYS A 253 -4.21 31.14 21.88
C CYS A 253 -2.94 30.26 22.04
N PRO A 254 -1.80 30.59 21.39
CA PRO A 254 -0.57 29.78 21.43
C PRO A 254 -0.07 29.47 22.86
N GLU A 255 -0.23 30.41 23.78
CA GLU A 255 -0.03 30.28 25.23
C GLU A 255 -0.87 29.17 25.91
N ARG A 256 -1.91 28.64 25.24
CA ARG A 256 -2.73 27.48 25.62
C ARG A 256 -2.46 26.25 24.74
N TRP A 257 -1.31 26.18 24.06
CA TRP A 257 -0.91 24.97 23.33
C TRP A 257 -0.16 23.99 24.24
N HIS A 258 -0.85 22.92 24.68
CA HIS A 258 -0.22 21.85 25.45
C HIS A 258 0.21 20.72 24.51
N SER A 259 1.47 20.71 24.10
CA SER A 259 1.95 19.63 23.22
C SER A 259 2.15 18.34 24.01
N ASP A 260 1.48 17.28 23.55
CA ASP A 260 1.67 15.91 24.05
C ASP A 260 2.69 15.11 23.21
N GLY A 261 3.15 15.68 22.10
CA GLY A 261 4.09 15.06 21.18
C GLY A 261 3.50 13.97 20.29
N ILE A 262 2.21 13.63 20.41
CA ILE A 262 1.51 12.58 19.63
C ILE A 262 0.27 13.13 18.93
N VAL A 263 -0.83 13.42 19.65
CA VAL A 263 -2.08 13.92 19.07
C VAL A 263 -1.94 15.41 18.78
N TYR A 264 -1.35 16.13 19.73
CA TYR A 264 -1.00 17.54 19.62
C TYR A 264 0.53 17.69 19.57
N PRO A 265 1.15 17.51 18.40
CA PRO A 265 2.60 17.65 18.24
C PRO A 265 3.06 19.10 18.51
N LYS A 266 4.38 19.33 18.49
CA LYS A 266 4.94 20.67 18.69
C LYS A 266 4.43 21.62 17.59
N PRO A 267 4.17 22.92 17.87
CA PRO A 267 3.71 23.88 16.87
C PRO A 267 4.59 23.95 15.62
N THR A 268 5.91 23.82 15.77
CA THR A 268 6.87 23.76 14.64
C THR A 268 6.61 22.56 13.71
N TRP A 269 6.25 21.39 14.25
CA TRP A 269 5.93 20.21 13.44
C TRP A 269 4.64 20.42 12.60
N LEU A 270 3.67 21.17 13.12
CA LEU A 270 2.50 21.60 12.34
C LEU A 270 2.88 22.64 11.27
N GLY A 271 3.75 23.59 11.65
CA GLY A 271 4.27 24.65 10.79
C GLY A 271 5.15 24.19 9.61
N GLU A 272 5.82 23.04 9.76
CA GLU A 272 6.84 22.56 8.81
C GLU A 272 6.41 21.23 8.17
N GLU A 273 6.38 20.14 8.94
CA GLU A 273 6.15 18.78 8.43
C GLU A 273 4.75 18.59 7.87
N LEU A 274 3.70 18.96 8.64
CA LEU A 274 2.32 18.85 8.17
C LEU A 274 2.08 19.73 6.93
N LEU A 275 2.55 20.98 6.97
CA LEU A 275 2.45 21.93 5.87
C LEU A 275 3.11 21.42 4.58
N ALA A 276 4.31 20.86 4.68
CA ALA A 276 5.00 20.24 3.54
C ALA A 276 4.23 19.04 2.96
N LYS A 277 3.56 18.21 3.78
CA LYS A 277 2.69 17.13 3.27
C LYS A 277 1.45 17.69 2.58
N LEU A 278 0.76 18.65 3.20
CA LEU A 278 -0.46 19.24 2.66
C LEU A 278 -0.21 19.92 1.31
N ALA A 279 0.84 20.74 1.19
CA ALA A 279 1.21 21.38 -0.06
C ALA A 279 1.55 20.37 -1.17
N LYS A 280 2.27 19.29 -0.82
CA LYS A 280 2.54 18.19 -1.75
C LYS A 280 1.26 17.49 -2.21
N TRP A 281 0.39 17.09 -1.30
CA TRP A 281 -0.87 16.41 -1.65
C TRP A 281 -1.81 17.32 -2.45
N SER A 282 -1.77 18.63 -2.22
CA SER A 282 -2.60 19.61 -2.90
C SER A 282 -2.35 19.72 -4.41
N VAL A 283 -1.20 19.25 -4.90
CA VAL A 283 -0.85 19.19 -6.33
C VAL A 283 -0.79 17.77 -6.89
N GLU A 284 -0.97 16.74 -6.06
CA GLU A 284 -0.97 15.33 -6.50
C GLU A 284 -2.37 14.91 -6.98
N ASN A 285 -2.65 15.07 -8.28
CA ASN A 285 -3.88 14.55 -8.89
C ASN A 285 -3.86 13.01 -9.00
N LYS A 286 -4.11 12.33 -7.87
CA LYS A 286 -4.19 10.87 -7.76
C LYS A 286 -5.43 10.48 -6.95
N LYS A 287 -6.61 10.56 -7.59
CA LYS A 287 -7.76 9.74 -7.18
C LYS A 287 -7.28 8.29 -7.09
N SER A 288 -7.60 7.63 -5.99
CA SER A 288 -7.32 6.21 -5.83
C SER A 288 -8.49 5.37 -6.28
N ASP A 289 -8.18 4.32 -7.01
CA ASP A 289 -9.15 3.30 -7.41
C ASP A 289 -9.41 2.26 -6.29
N PHE A 290 -8.98 2.51 -5.05
CA PHE A 290 -9.06 1.58 -3.91
C PHE A 290 -9.90 2.16 -2.76
N LYS A 291 -10.58 1.27 -2.02
CA LYS A 291 -11.27 1.62 -0.77
C LYS A 291 -10.32 2.14 0.31
N SER A 292 -10.91 2.78 1.33
CA SER A 292 -10.21 3.23 2.54
C SER A 292 -9.53 2.06 3.28
N THR A 293 -8.49 2.40 4.06
CA THR A 293 -7.64 1.44 4.77
C THR A 293 -8.32 0.94 6.05
N LEU A 294 -8.44 -0.38 6.23
CA LEU A 294 -9.12 -1.04 7.35
C LEU A 294 -10.61 -0.66 7.47
N SER A 295 -11.30 -0.60 6.34
CA SER A 295 -12.71 -0.21 6.21
C SER A 295 -13.72 -1.28 6.68
N LEU A 296 -13.32 -2.55 6.80
CA LEU A 296 -14.21 -3.65 7.20
C LEU A 296 -14.09 -4.09 8.66
N ILE A 297 -13.20 -3.47 9.45
CA ILE A 297 -12.92 -3.80 10.87
C ILE A 297 -12.63 -2.55 11.70
N SER A 298 -12.79 -2.63 13.02
CA SER A 298 -12.42 -1.52 13.91
C SER A 298 -10.91 -1.22 13.90
N ILE A 299 -10.53 0.00 13.48
CA ILE A 299 -9.14 0.52 13.51
C ILE A 299 -8.55 0.44 14.92
N MET A 300 -9.34 0.68 15.97
CA MET A 300 -8.89 0.59 17.37
C MET A 300 -8.57 -0.84 17.77
N LYS A 301 -9.50 -1.79 17.53
CA LYS A 301 -9.28 -3.21 17.83
C LYS A 301 -8.09 -3.76 17.05
N TYR A 302 -8.00 -3.46 15.75
CA TYR A 302 -6.87 -3.81 14.90
C TYR A 302 -5.55 -3.28 15.44
N SER A 303 -5.51 -2.00 15.82
CA SER A 303 -4.29 -1.35 16.30
C SER A 303 -3.77 -1.98 17.58
N LYS A 304 -4.67 -2.28 18.52
CA LYS A 304 -4.34 -2.97 19.76
C LYS A 304 -3.80 -4.38 19.48
N ALA A 305 -4.57 -5.19 18.73
CA ALA A 305 -4.16 -6.55 18.37
C ALA A 305 -2.83 -6.59 17.61
N TYR A 306 -2.59 -5.65 16.70
CA TYR A 306 -1.32 -5.54 15.98
C TYR A 306 -0.14 -5.27 16.90
N GLN A 307 -0.25 -4.37 17.90
CA GLN A 307 0.85 -4.13 18.84
C GLN A 307 1.09 -5.35 19.75
N GLU A 308 0.02 -5.98 20.25
CA GLU A 308 0.11 -7.18 21.10
C GLU A 308 0.78 -8.34 20.36
N LEU A 309 0.37 -8.63 19.12
CA LEU A 309 0.97 -9.65 18.28
C LEU A 309 2.40 -9.27 17.86
N LYS A 310 2.66 -8.00 17.53
CA LYS A 310 4.00 -7.54 17.15
C LYS A 310 5.01 -7.76 18.27
N GLU A 311 4.64 -7.41 19.51
CA GLU A 311 5.49 -7.63 20.69
C GLU A 311 5.68 -9.13 20.98
N LYS A 312 4.61 -9.94 20.85
CA LYS A 312 4.63 -11.40 21.04
C LYS A 312 5.54 -12.13 20.05
N TYR A 313 5.53 -11.73 18.77
CA TYR A 313 6.25 -12.42 17.69
C TYR A 313 7.57 -11.74 17.25
N LYS A 314 7.98 -10.63 17.88
CA LYS A 314 9.23 -9.90 17.52
C LYS A 314 10.50 -10.76 17.53
N GLU A 315 10.57 -11.74 18.43
CA GLU A 315 11.77 -12.59 18.55
C GLU A 315 12.00 -13.46 17.31
N MET A 316 10.93 -13.75 16.55
CA MET A 316 11.01 -14.49 15.29
C MET A 316 11.77 -13.76 14.18
N VAL A 317 11.86 -12.42 14.26
CA VAL A 317 12.73 -11.62 13.39
C VAL A 317 14.21 -11.99 13.58
N LYS A 318 14.62 -12.30 14.82
CA LYS A 318 16.02 -12.60 15.17
C LYS A 318 16.45 -14.00 14.76
N VAL A 319 15.52 -14.94 14.64
CA VAL A 319 15.78 -16.37 14.38
C VAL A 319 15.32 -16.82 12.99
N TRP A 320 14.96 -15.88 12.10
CA TRP A 320 14.44 -16.15 10.76
C TRP A 320 15.44 -16.93 9.89
N PRO A 321 15.12 -18.16 9.42
CA PRO A 321 16.06 -19.01 8.70
C PRO A 321 15.97 -18.86 7.17
N GLU A 322 14.98 -18.13 6.66
CA GLU A 322 14.75 -17.94 5.23
C GLU A 322 15.59 -16.77 4.68
N VAL A 323 15.80 -16.74 3.36
CA VAL A 323 16.60 -15.71 2.67
C VAL A 323 15.86 -14.38 2.44
N THR A 324 14.64 -14.25 2.96
CA THR A 324 13.82 -13.04 2.89
C THR A 324 14.14 -12.07 4.03
N ASP A 325 13.76 -10.80 3.85
CA ASP A 325 13.84 -9.78 4.89
C ASP A 325 12.90 -10.14 6.07
N PRO A 326 13.43 -10.42 7.27
CA PRO A 326 12.62 -10.87 8.40
C PRO A 326 11.70 -9.77 8.93
N GLU A 327 12.14 -8.51 8.96
CA GLU A 327 11.31 -7.41 9.49
C GLU A 327 10.11 -7.18 8.58
N LYS A 328 10.33 -7.21 7.26
CA LYS A 328 9.23 -7.07 6.31
C LYS A 328 8.24 -8.24 6.43
N PHE A 329 8.71 -9.48 6.32
CA PHE A 329 7.81 -10.65 6.21
C PHE A 329 7.10 -10.96 7.55
N VAL A 330 7.80 -10.89 8.69
CA VAL A 330 7.17 -11.15 9.99
C VAL A 330 6.10 -10.12 10.31
N TYR A 331 6.37 -8.82 10.09
CA TYR A 331 5.38 -7.79 10.39
C TYR A 331 4.25 -7.67 9.36
N GLU A 332 4.45 -8.17 8.12
CA GLU A 332 3.40 -8.35 7.12
C GLU A 332 2.41 -9.43 7.56
N ASP A 333 2.88 -10.64 7.91
CA ASP A 333 2.01 -11.73 8.38
C ASP A 333 1.35 -11.41 9.74
N VAL A 334 2.03 -10.74 10.67
CA VAL A 334 1.44 -10.24 11.93
C VAL A 334 0.31 -9.23 11.67
N ALA A 335 0.46 -8.34 10.68
CA ALA A 335 -0.58 -7.39 10.31
C ALA A 335 -1.78 -8.06 9.61
N ILE A 336 -1.57 -9.14 8.85
CA ILE A 336 -2.65 -9.95 8.25
C ILE A 336 -3.36 -10.77 9.34
N ALA A 337 -2.62 -11.37 10.28
CA ALA A 337 -3.21 -12.09 11.41
C ALA A 337 -4.07 -11.17 12.28
N ALA A 338 -3.57 -9.97 12.64
CA ALA A 338 -4.33 -8.97 13.38
C ALA A 338 -5.64 -8.59 12.67
N TYR A 339 -5.61 -8.45 11.34
CA TYR A 339 -6.80 -8.17 10.54
C TYR A 339 -7.83 -9.29 10.63
N LEU A 340 -7.40 -10.54 10.38
CA LEU A 340 -8.27 -11.72 10.39
C LEU A 340 -8.87 -11.98 11.77
N LEU A 341 -8.11 -11.82 12.85
CA LEU A 341 -8.58 -12.05 14.22
C LEU A 341 -9.71 -11.09 14.61
N ILE A 342 -9.61 -9.80 14.24
CA ILE A 342 -10.70 -8.83 14.49
C ILE A 342 -11.89 -9.11 13.56
N LEU A 343 -11.65 -9.41 12.28
CA LEU A 343 -12.69 -9.79 11.32
C LEU A 343 -13.52 -10.98 11.83
N TRP A 344 -12.85 -11.98 12.42
CA TRP A 344 -13.45 -13.16 13.01
C TRP A 344 -14.10 -12.91 14.37
N GLU A 345 -13.56 -12.01 15.20
CA GLU A 345 -14.22 -11.56 16.44
C GLU A 345 -15.56 -10.89 16.15
N GLU A 346 -15.57 -9.93 15.21
CA GLU A 346 -16.79 -9.23 14.78
C GLU A 346 -17.79 -10.21 14.17
N GLU A 347 -17.33 -11.18 13.35
CA GLU A 347 -18.20 -12.23 12.81
C GLU A 347 -18.81 -13.13 13.90
N ARG A 348 -18.05 -13.51 14.93
CA ARG A 348 -18.57 -14.30 16.07
C ARG A 348 -19.65 -13.54 16.81
N ALA A 349 -19.44 -12.25 17.06
CA ALA A 349 -20.43 -11.40 17.73
C ALA A 349 -21.71 -11.29 16.89
N GLU A 350 -21.58 -10.97 15.61
CA GLU A 350 -22.70 -10.84 14.65
C GLU A 350 -23.54 -12.14 14.56
N ARG A 351 -22.86 -13.30 14.47
CA ARG A 351 -23.51 -14.61 14.35
C ARG A 351 -23.83 -15.29 15.69
N ARG A 352 -23.53 -14.64 16.82
CA ARG A 352 -23.69 -15.16 18.20
C ARG A 352 -22.98 -16.52 18.42
N LEU A 353 -21.80 -16.68 17.84
CA LEU A 353 -20.98 -17.90 17.94
C LEU A 353 -19.97 -17.79 19.09
N THR A 354 -19.85 -18.86 19.89
CA THR A 354 -18.84 -18.98 20.95
C THR A 354 -17.55 -19.67 20.47
N ALA A 355 -17.66 -20.58 19.50
CA ALA A 355 -16.51 -21.26 18.92
C ALA A 355 -15.66 -20.31 18.05
N ARG A 356 -14.34 -20.52 18.06
CA ARG A 356 -13.40 -19.83 17.17
C ARG A 356 -13.43 -20.45 15.78
N GLN A 357 -13.43 -19.60 14.76
CA GLN A 357 -13.45 -19.97 13.35
C GLN A 357 -12.31 -20.92 13.00
N SER A 358 -12.66 -21.95 12.24
CA SER A 358 -11.72 -22.87 11.61
C SER A 358 -11.20 -22.31 10.27
N PHE A 359 -9.95 -22.63 9.91
CA PHE A 359 -9.38 -22.14 8.64
C PHE A 359 -8.45 -23.13 7.92
N VAL A 360 -8.32 -22.94 6.61
CA VAL A 360 -7.23 -23.53 5.80
C VAL A 360 -6.58 -22.43 4.95
N ASP A 361 -5.26 -22.30 5.02
CA ASP A 361 -4.48 -21.35 4.21
C ASP A 361 -3.85 -22.06 3.00
N LEU A 362 -4.24 -21.65 1.79
CA LEU A 362 -3.93 -22.32 0.53
C LEU A 362 -2.80 -21.59 -0.21
N GLY A 363 -1.63 -22.23 -0.29
CA GLY A 363 -0.38 -21.60 -0.70
C GLY A 363 0.31 -20.88 0.47
N CYS A 364 0.27 -21.46 1.67
CA CYS A 364 0.71 -20.83 2.92
C CYS A 364 2.21 -20.51 3.02
N GLY A 365 3.04 -20.95 2.06
CA GLY A 365 4.46 -20.58 1.94
C GLY A 365 5.29 -20.82 3.20
N ASN A 366 5.63 -19.74 3.90
CA ASN A 366 6.43 -19.78 5.13
C ASN A 366 5.67 -20.38 6.34
N GLY A 367 4.35 -20.58 6.26
CA GLY A 367 3.51 -21.11 7.34
C GLY A 367 3.34 -20.17 8.54
N LEU A 368 3.86 -18.93 8.49
CA LEU A 368 3.86 -18.01 9.63
C LEU A 368 2.46 -17.53 9.98
N LEU A 369 1.64 -17.14 8.99
CA LEU A 369 0.26 -16.74 9.22
C LEU A 369 -0.53 -17.85 9.94
N VAL A 370 -0.35 -19.10 9.51
CA VAL A 370 -0.93 -20.30 10.12
C VAL A 370 -0.43 -20.48 11.55
N HIS A 371 0.88 -20.32 11.79
CA HIS A 371 1.48 -20.40 13.12
C HIS A 371 0.87 -19.39 14.10
N ILE A 372 0.73 -18.13 13.68
CA ILE A 372 0.14 -17.06 14.50
C ILE A 372 -1.32 -17.39 14.81
N LEU A 373 -2.16 -17.62 13.79
CA LEU A 373 -3.59 -17.86 13.97
C LEU A 373 -3.86 -19.10 14.85
N SER A 374 -3.09 -20.18 14.65
CA SER A 374 -3.19 -21.38 15.49
C SER A 374 -2.72 -21.15 16.92
N SER A 375 -1.70 -20.30 17.12
CA SER A 375 -1.19 -19.94 18.45
C SER A 375 -2.05 -18.90 19.18
N GLU A 376 -2.89 -18.13 18.48
CA GLU A 376 -4.03 -17.40 19.06
C GLU A 376 -5.25 -18.32 19.29
N GLY A 377 -5.12 -19.61 18.97
CA GLY A 377 -6.08 -20.67 19.29
C GLY A 377 -7.26 -20.78 18.32
N HIS A 378 -7.06 -20.42 17.05
CA HIS A 378 -7.97 -20.78 15.96
C HIS A 378 -7.56 -22.14 15.35
N PRO A 379 -8.46 -23.14 15.24
CA PRO A 379 -8.11 -24.43 14.65
C PRO A 379 -7.91 -24.28 13.14
N GLY A 380 -6.76 -24.71 12.61
CA GLY A 380 -6.52 -24.64 11.17
C GLY A 380 -5.20 -25.25 10.74
N ARG A 381 -4.98 -25.24 9.43
CA ARG A 381 -3.76 -25.75 8.81
C ARG A 381 -3.38 -24.98 7.54
N GLY A 382 -2.11 -25.02 7.19
CA GLY A 382 -1.59 -24.50 5.92
C GLY A 382 -1.25 -25.62 4.95
N ILE A 383 -1.53 -25.40 3.68
CA ILE A 383 -1.13 -26.33 2.61
C ILE A 383 -0.27 -25.52 1.62
N ASP A 384 0.94 -25.98 1.34
CA ASP A 384 1.78 -25.42 0.28
C ASP A 384 2.42 -26.56 -0.54
N VAL A 385 2.65 -26.31 -1.82
CA VAL A 385 3.30 -27.30 -2.70
C VAL A 385 4.78 -27.52 -2.37
N ARG A 386 5.39 -26.66 -1.53
CA ARG A 386 6.78 -26.76 -1.08
C ARG A 386 6.94 -26.52 0.42
N ARG A 387 7.54 -27.48 1.11
CA ARG A 387 7.98 -27.28 2.51
C ARG A 387 9.08 -26.21 2.59
N ARG A 388 9.02 -25.36 3.63
CA ARG A 388 10.07 -24.36 3.95
C ARG A 388 10.88 -24.78 5.16
N LYS A 389 12.05 -24.17 5.39
CA LYS A 389 12.94 -24.54 6.51
C LYS A 389 12.39 -24.02 7.84
N ILE A 390 11.72 -22.87 7.81
CA ILE A 390 11.08 -22.32 9.01
C ILE A 390 9.98 -23.24 9.58
N TRP A 391 9.42 -24.17 8.79
CA TRP A 391 8.45 -25.15 9.29
C TRP A 391 9.03 -26.04 10.40
N ASP A 392 10.36 -26.27 10.42
CA ASP A 392 11.04 -27.02 11.47
C ASP A 392 11.09 -26.29 12.83
N MET A 393 10.73 -25.00 12.86
CA MET A 393 10.77 -24.16 14.07
C MET A 393 9.42 -24.03 14.76
N TYR A 394 8.32 -24.39 14.10
CA TYR A 394 6.98 -24.27 14.68
C TYR A 394 6.64 -25.48 15.55
N GLY A 395 5.88 -25.24 16.63
CA GLY A 395 5.41 -26.30 17.52
C GLY A 395 4.25 -27.12 16.94
N PRO A 396 3.86 -28.23 17.62
CA PRO A 396 2.84 -29.17 17.14
C PRO A 396 1.43 -28.55 17.01
N GLN A 397 1.19 -27.36 17.57
CA GLN A 397 -0.03 -26.60 17.34
C GLN A 397 -0.16 -26.04 15.91
N THR A 398 0.92 -26.04 15.13
CA THR A 398 0.96 -25.47 13.77
C THR A 398 0.97 -26.60 12.74
N GLN A 399 -0.20 -26.87 12.15
CA GLN A 399 -0.37 -27.92 11.15
C GLN A 399 -0.02 -27.39 9.76
N LEU A 400 0.98 -27.99 9.11
CA LEU A 400 1.46 -27.61 7.77
C LEU A 400 1.66 -28.85 6.91
N GLU A 401 1.08 -28.84 5.70
CA GLU A 401 1.02 -29.97 4.77
C GLU A 401 1.76 -29.63 3.46
N GLU A 402 2.72 -30.46 3.05
CA GLU A 402 3.42 -30.29 1.76
C GLU A 402 2.66 -30.99 0.62
N ASP A 403 1.59 -30.37 0.12
CA ASP A 403 0.77 -30.93 -0.96
C ASP A 403 0.32 -29.94 -2.03
N ALA A 404 0.01 -30.46 -3.22
CA ALA A 404 -0.34 -29.70 -4.41
C ALA A 404 -1.86 -29.54 -4.55
N ILE A 405 -2.37 -28.35 -4.21
CA ILE A 405 -3.79 -28.01 -4.43
C ILE A 405 -4.13 -28.10 -5.92
N THR A 406 -4.92 -29.11 -6.28
CA THR A 406 -5.43 -29.35 -7.63
C THR A 406 -6.94 -29.11 -7.64
N PRO A 407 -7.47 -28.10 -8.36
CA PRO A 407 -8.89 -27.74 -8.35
C PRO A 407 -9.81 -28.87 -8.83
N ASN A 408 -10.27 -29.68 -7.87
CA ASN A 408 -11.12 -30.86 -8.02
C ASN A 408 -11.83 -31.15 -6.69
N ASP A 409 -12.71 -32.15 -6.69
CA ASP A 409 -13.53 -32.48 -5.50
C ASP A 409 -12.72 -33.09 -4.33
N LYS A 410 -11.45 -33.46 -4.56
CA LYS A 410 -10.53 -33.99 -3.54
C LYS A 410 -9.85 -32.88 -2.71
N THR A 411 -9.91 -31.62 -3.17
CA THR A 411 -9.40 -30.45 -2.43
C THR A 411 -10.53 -29.57 -1.89
N LEU A 412 -11.60 -30.20 -1.39
CA LEU A 412 -12.71 -29.53 -0.71
C LEU A 412 -12.57 -29.64 0.81
N PHE A 413 -13.08 -28.63 1.51
CA PHE A 413 -12.92 -28.46 2.96
C PHE A 413 -14.29 -28.22 3.64
N PRO A 414 -15.18 -29.23 3.67
CA PRO A 414 -16.59 -29.04 4.08
C PRO A 414 -16.75 -28.58 5.53
N ASP A 415 -15.83 -28.98 6.41
CA ASP A 415 -15.85 -28.71 7.85
C ASP A 415 -15.11 -27.41 8.25
N VAL A 416 -14.81 -26.53 7.28
CA VAL A 416 -13.97 -25.33 7.47
C VAL A 416 -14.74 -24.04 7.22
N ASP A 417 -14.66 -23.10 8.16
CA ASP A 417 -15.35 -21.80 8.09
C ASP A 417 -14.75 -20.86 7.05
N TRP A 418 -13.42 -20.86 6.91
CA TRP A 418 -12.66 -19.89 6.11
C TRP A 418 -11.53 -20.53 5.29
N LEU A 419 -11.48 -20.22 4.00
CA LEU A 419 -10.28 -20.40 3.18
C LEU A 419 -9.50 -19.09 3.07
N ILE A 420 -8.20 -19.16 3.32
CA ILE A 420 -7.27 -18.04 3.23
C ILE A 420 -6.39 -18.22 1.99
N GLY A 421 -6.14 -17.12 1.28
CA GLY A 421 -5.18 -17.02 0.20
C GLY A 421 -4.26 -15.83 0.41
N ASN A 422 -3.31 -15.96 1.34
CA ASN A 422 -2.28 -14.94 1.55
C ASN A 422 -1.25 -15.04 0.42
N HIS A 423 -1.31 -14.11 -0.55
CA HIS A 423 -0.35 -14.06 -1.66
C HIS A 423 -0.23 -15.39 -2.44
N SER A 424 -1.33 -16.12 -2.57
CA SER A 424 -1.47 -17.50 -3.05
C SER A 424 -1.19 -17.75 -4.56
N ASP A 425 -0.46 -16.85 -5.23
CA ASP A 425 -0.09 -16.92 -6.65
C ASP A 425 -1.20 -17.47 -7.59
N GLU A 426 -0.97 -18.62 -8.24
CA GLU A 426 -1.90 -19.24 -9.20
C GLU A 426 -3.21 -19.77 -8.58
N LEU A 427 -3.28 -19.93 -7.26
CA LEU A 427 -4.50 -20.35 -6.56
C LEU A 427 -5.45 -19.18 -6.29
N THR A 428 -5.01 -17.92 -6.41
CA THR A 428 -5.82 -16.74 -6.11
C THR A 428 -7.23 -16.73 -6.76
N PRO A 429 -7.42 -17.02 -8.07
CA PRO A 429 -8.76 -17.13 -8.66
C PRO A 429 -9.50 -18.41 -8.25
N TRP A 430 -8.80 -19.45 -7.82
CA TRP A 430 -9.40 -20.72 -7.39
C TRP A 430 -9.99 -20.68 -5.99
N ILE A 431 -9.44 -19.89 -5.06
CA ILE A 431 -9.89 -19.88 -3.66
C ILE A 431 -11.38 -19.53 -3.49
N PRO A 432 -11.96 -18.53 -4.18
CA PRO A 432 -13.40 -18.30 -4.15
C PRO A 432 -14.22 -19.50 -4.69
N VAL A 433 -13.70 -20.25 -5.67
CA VAL A 433 -14.35 -21.45 -6.22
C VAL A 433 -14.31 -22.60 -5.20
N ILE A 434 -13.14 -22.85 -4.59
CA ILE A 434 -12.95 -23.91 -3.60
C ILE A 434 -13.80 -23.63 -2.36
N ALA A 435 -13.82 -22.38 -1.86
CA ALA A 435 -14.69 -21.99 -0.75
C ALA A 435 -16.16 -22.17 -1.13
N ALA A 436 -16.55 -21.75 -2.34
CA ALA A 436 -17.92 -21.88 -2.79
C ALA A 436 -18.43 -23.32 -2.81
N ARG A 437 -17.58 -24.26 -3.25
CA ARG A 437 -17.87 -25.69 -3.38
C ARG A 437 -17.66 -26.52 -2.11
N SER A 438 -16.83 -26.04 -1.18
CA SER A 438 -16.55 -26.77 0.06
C SER A 438 -17.79 -26.86 0.95
N SER A 439 -18.45 -25.72 1.20
CA SER A 439 -19.72 -25.66 1.94
C SER A 439 -20.42 -24.34 1.67
N TYR A 440 -21.76 -24.32 1.66
CA TYR A 440 -22.55 -23.09 1.53
C TYR A 440 -22.13 -22.02 2.57
N ASN A 441 -21.76 -22.45 3.77
CA ASN A 441 -21.32 -21.58 4.86
C ASN A 441 -19.83 -21.22 4.82
N CYS A 442 -19.01 -21.90 4.00
CA CYS A 442 -17.59 -21.60 3.88
C CYS A 442 -17.37 -20.22 3.23
N ARG A 443 -16.43 -19.46 3.77
CA ARG A 443 -16.08 -18.08 3.41
C ARG A 443 -14.66 -18.02 2.87
N PHE A 444 -14.28 -16.89 2.28
CA PHE A 444 -12.90 -16.71 1.84
C PHE A 444 -12.33 -15.34 2.16
N PHE A 445 -11.01 -15.32 2.36
CA PHE A 445 -10.17 -14.14 2.33
C PHE A 445 -9.06 -14.38 1.30
N VAL A 446 -8.84 -13.45 0.37
CA VAL A 446 -7.68 -13.50 -0.55
C VAL A 446 -6.95 -12.16 -0.55
N LEU A 447 -5.63 -12.21 -0.66
CA LEU A 447 -4.75 -11.04 -0.80
C LEU A 447 -3.95 -11.15 -2.11
N PRO A 448 -4.54 -10.74 -3.26
CA PRO A 448 -3.97 -11.00 -4.58
C PRO A 448 -2.63 -10.29 -4.81
N CYS A 449 -1.60 -11.06 -5.19
CA CYS A 449 -0.29 -10.53 -5.57
C CYS A 449 0.06 -10.74 -7.05
N CYS A 450 -0.14 -11.93 -7.60
CA CYS A 450 0.31 -12.28 -8.95
C CYS A 450 -0.85 -12.42 -9.92
N PHE A 451 -0.64 -11.99 -11.17
CA PHE A 451 -1.68 -11.87 -12.18
C PHE A 451 -1.94 -13.21 -12.88
N PHE A 452 -2.65 -14.13 -12.23
CA PHE A 452 -3.04 -15.44 -12.77
C PHE A 452 -4.54 -15.52 -13.09
N ASP A 453 -4.87 -16.11 -14.23
CA ASP A 453 -6.22 -16.61 -14.52
C ASP A 453 -6.32 -18.07 -14.01
N PHE A 454 -7.46 -18.74 -14.21
CA PHE A 454 -7.60 -20.16 -13.89
C PHE A 454 -6.60 -21.07 -14.64
N ILE A 455 -6.12 -20.62 -15.80
CA ILE A 455 -5.03 -21.25 -16.57
C ILE A 455 -4.00 -20.18 -16.94
N GLY A 456 -2.83 -20.23 -16.32
CA GLY A 456 -1.70 -19.38 -16.67
C GLY A 456 -1.92 -17.89 -16.32
N ARG A 457 -1.23 -17.01 -17.05
CA ARG A 457 -1.23 -15.56 -16.73
C ARG A 457 -2.53 -14.89 -17.16
N TYR A 458 -3.03 -14.01 -16.31
CA TYR A 458 -4.16 -13.14 -16.61
C TYR A 458 -3.81 -12.15 -17.72
N SER A 459 -4.57 -12.22 -18.82
CA SER A 459 -4.46 -11.30 -19.96
C SER A 459 -5.29 -10.05 -19.70
N ARG A 460 -4.60 -8.90 -19.66
CA ARG A 460 -5.21 -7.59 -19.47
C ARG A 460 -6.19 -7.26 -20.61
N ARG A 461 -7.37 -6.77 -20.24
CA ARG A 461 -8.51 -6.41 -21.10
C ARG A 461 -8.68 -4.89 -21.26
N GLN A 462 -8.32 -4.09 -20.24
CA GLN A 462 -8.61 -2.65 -20.22
C GLN A 462 -7.36 -1.77 -20.03
N SER A 463 -7.00 -0.99 -21.05
CA SER A 463 -5.83 -0.09 -20.98
C SER A 463 -5.98 1.09 -20.02
N LYS A 464 -7.22 1.44 -19.61
CA LYS A 464 -7.53 2.64 -18.81
C LYS A 464 -7.29 2.50 -17.29
N LYS A 465 -7.40 1.30 -16.73
CA LYS A 465 -7.21 1.03 -15.28
C LYS A 465 -5.78 0.57 -14.99
N THR A 466 -5.28 0.70 -13.76
CA THR A 466 -4.01 0.04 -13.41
C THR A 466 -4.14 -1.48 -13.54
N GLN A 467 -3.07 -2.19 -13.90
CA GLN A 467 -3.09 -3.66 -14.02
C GLN A 467 -3.54 -4.34 -12.72
N TYR A 468 -3.21 -3.75 -11.56
CA TYR A 468 -3.62 -4.29 -10.26
C TYR A 468 -5.11 -4.06 -9.96
N ARG A 469 -5.65 -2.85 -10.17
CA ARG A 469 -7.11 -2.59 -10.04
C ARG A 469 -7.92 -3.51 -10.94
N GLU A 470 -7.50 -3.64 -12.20
CA GLU A 470 -8.18 -4.53 -13.16
C GLU A 470 -8.11 -6.01 -12.75
N TYR A 471 -7.01 -6.45 -12.15
CA TYR A 471 -6.91 -7.80 -11.62
C TYR A 471 -7.79 -8.02 -10.38
N LEU A 472 -7.88 -7.04 -9.48
CA LEU A 472 -8.80 -7.08 -8.35
C LEU A 472 -10.26 -7.11 -8.82
N ASP A 473 -10.60 -6.35 -9.86
CA ASP A 473 -11.93 -6.40 -10.50
C ASP A 473 -12.23 -7.81 -11.05
N PHE A 474 -11.24 -8.48 -11.65
CA PHE A 474 -11.39 -9.86 -12.09
C PHE A 474 -11.58 -10.84 -10.91
N ILE A 475 -10.79 -10.78 -9.84
CA ILE A 475 -11.00 -11.67 -8.68
C ILE A 475 -12.35 -11.40 -8.00
N LYS A 476 -12.83 -10.15 -8.04
CA LYS A 476 -14.18 -9.76 -7.59
C LYS A 476 -15.28 -10.33 -8.51
N GLU A 477 -15.09 -10.31 -9.84
CA GLU A 477 -15.94 -10.98 -10.83
C GLU A 477 -16.03 -12.50 -10.56
N VAL A 478 -14.90 -13.16 -10.24
CA VAL A 478 -14.86 -14.58 -9.85
C VAL A 478 -15.68 -14.82 -8.59
N GLY A 479 -15.43 -14.06 -7.52
CA GLY A 479 -16.14 -14.26 -6.23
C GLY A 479 -17.64 -14.00 -6.34
N PHE A 480 -18.06 -12.98 -7.10
CA PHE A 480 -19.47 -12.72 -7.40
C PHE A 480 -20.10 -13.87 -8.19
N THR A 481 -19.40 -14.41 -9.20
CA THR A 481 -19.88 -15.55 -10.00
C THR A 481 -19.93 -16.85 -9.21
N CYS A 482 -19.04 -17.01 -8.23
CA CYS A 482 -19.12 -18.08 -7.23
C CYS A 482 -20.32 -17.93 -6.27
N GLY A 483 -20.94 -16.74 -6.27
CA GLY A 483 -22.15 -16.40 -5.54
C GLY A 483 -21.90 -15.78 -4.17
N PHE A 484 -20.77 -15.10 -3.97
CA PHE A 484 -20.47 -14.35 -2.75
C PHE A 484 -20.78 -12.84 -2.90
N HIS A 485 -21.21 -12.22 -1.80
CA HIS A 485 -21.00 -10.78 -1.62
C HIS A 485 -19.51 -10.58 -1.34
N VAL A 486 -18.81 -9.94 -2.29
CA VAL A 486 -17.36 -9.72 -2.23
C VAL A 486 -17.07 -8.31 -1.76
N ASP A 487 -16.70 -8.20 -0.50
CA ASP A 487 -16.14 -6.98 0.06
C ASP A 487 -14.68 -6.82 -0.37
N GLU A 488 -14.24 -5.57 -0.36
CA GLU A 488 -12.86 -5.15 -0.62
C GLU A 488 -12.40 -4.33 0.57
N ASP A 489 -11.12 -4.44 0.92
CA ASP A 489 -10.48 -3.61 1.95
C ASP A 489 -8.99 -3.38 1.65
N CYS A 490 -8.41 -2.32 2.21
CA CYS A 490 -6.98 -2.04 2.16
C CYS A 490 -6.32 -2.38 3.50
N LEU A 491 -5.38 -3.34 3.50
CA LEU A 491 -4.59 -3.74 4.67
C LEU A 491 -3.45 -2.76 4.95
N ARG A 492 -3.04 -2.69 6.22
CA ARG A 492 -1.88 -1.89 6.66
C ARG A 492 -0.59 -2.72 6.73
N ILE A 493 -0.14 -3.18 5.56
CA ILE A 493 1.05 -4.02 5.38
C ILE A 493 2.15 -3.31 4.56
N PRO A 494 3.44 -3.69 4.68
CA PRO A 494 4.56 -3.13 3.91
C PRO A 494 4.60 -3.60 2.44
N SER A 495 3.44 -3.74 1.80
CA SER A 495 3.26 -4.20 0.42
C SER A 495 2.55 -3.15 -0.44
N THR A 496 2.90 -3.10 -1.73
CA THR A 496 2.14 -2.34 -2.74
C THR A 496 0.88 -3.07 -3.18
N LYS A 497 0.75 -4.37 -2.86
CA LYS A 497 -0.39 -5.22 -3.20
C LYS A 497 -1.13 -5.60 -1.93
N ARG A 498 -1.73 -4.57 -1.33
CA ARG A 498 -2.35 -4.58 0.01
C ARG A 498 -3.88 -4.64 0.02
N VAL A 499 -4.51 -4.82 -1.14
CA VAL A 499 -5.97 -4.89 -1.24
C VAL A 499 -6.40 -6.33 -1.08
N CYS A 500 -7.17 -6.64 -0.05
CA CYS A 500 -7.80 -7.95 0.13
C CYS A 500 -9.24 -7.96 -0.41
N LEU A 501 -9.72 -9.15 -0.71
CA LEU A 501 -11.11 -9.41 -1.09
C LEU A 501 -11.69 -10.48 -0.15
N VAL A 502 -12.90 -10.25 0.36
CA VAL A 502 -13.50 -11.04 1.43
C VAL A 502 -14.92 -11.47 1.03
N GLY A 503 -15.19 -12.77 1.03
CA GLY A 503 -16.52 -13.35 0.77
C GLY A 503 -17.20 -13.80 2.07
N LYS A 504 -17.93 -12.91 2.74
CA LYS A 504 -18.57 -13.17 4.06
C LYS A 504 -19.93 -13.88 3.98
N SER A 505 -20.66 -13.69 2.89
CA SER A 505 -22.06 -14.14 2.73
C SER A 505 -22.39 -14.45 1.27
N ARG A 506 -23.52 -15.15 1.03
CA ARG A 506 -23.96 -15.60 -0.29
C ARG A 506 -25.00 -14.65 -0.91
N THR A 507 -24.96 -14.48 -2.22
CA THR A 507 -25.93 -13.66 -2.99
C THR A 507 -27.24 -14.38 -3.30
N TYR A 508 -27.44 -15.58 -2.76
CA TYR A 508 -28.55 -16.48 -3.06
C TYR A 508 -28.88 -17.37 -1.85
N PRO A 509 -30.15 -17.77 -1.67
CA PRO A 509 -30.54 -18.74 -0.64
C PRO A 509 -30.01 -20.15 -0.98
N SER A 510 -29.73 -20.96 0.06
CA SER A 510 -29.15 -22.31 -0.06
C SER A 510 -29.88 -23.24 -1.03
N SER A 511 -31.20 -23.09 -1.17
CA SER A 511 -32.03 -23.85 -2.13
C SER A 511 -31.63 -23.67 -3.61
N ARG A 512 -30.81 -22.67 -3.94
CA ARG A 512 -30.31 -22.41 -5.31
C ARG A 512 -28.88 -22.89 -5.57
N GLU A 513 -28.20 -23.56 -4.62
CA GLU A 513 -26.79 -23.96 -4.78
C GLU A 513 -26.52 -24.71 -6.09
N ALA A 514 -27.31 -25.73 -6.43
CA ALA A 514 -27.11 -26.50 -7.66
C ALA A 514 -27.17 -25.64 -8.94
N SER A 515 -28.05 -24.62 -8.98
CA SER A 515 -28.13 -23.69 -10.11
C SER A 515 -26.97 -22.69 -10.15
N VAL A 516 -26.40 -22.34 -9.00
CA VAL A 516 -25.22 -21.47 -8.91
C VAL A 516 -23.94 -22.24 -9.24
N ASP A 517 -23.82 -23.51 -8.83
CA ASP A 517 -22.67 -24.34 -9.16
C ASP A 517 -22.59 -24.69 -10.66
N GLU A 518 -23.74 -24.87 -11.32
CA GLU A 518 -23.81 -24.99 -12.78
C GLU A 518 -23.24 -23.72 -13.45
N LYS A 519 -23.65 -22.52 -13.01
CA LYS A 519 -23.11 -21.24 -13.51
C LYS A 519 -21.61 -21.09 -13.21
N ARG A 520 -21.17 -21.47 -12.02
CA ARG A 520 -19.76 -21.50 -11.58
C ARG A 520 -18.93 -22.39 -12.53
N THR A 521 -19.43 -23.59 -12.83
CA THR A 521 -18.84 -24.53 -13.79
C THR A 521 -18.73 -23.93 -15.19
N GLN A 522 -19.81 -23.35 -15.70
CA GLN A 522 -19.85 -22.73 -17.04
C GLN A 522 -18.87 -21.55 -17.14
N TYR A 523 -18.83 -20.70 -16.12
CA TYR A 523 -17.89 -19.57 -16.04
C TYR A 523 -16.44 -20.04 -16.08
N ILE A 524 -16.05 -20.99 -15.22
CA ILE A 524 -14.67 -21.53 -15.19
C ILE A 524 -14.31 -22.15 -16.55
N LYS A 525 -15.22 -22.92 -17.18
CA LYS A 525 -15.01 -23.49 -18.52
C LYS A 525 -14.83 -22.41 -19.61
N SER A 526 -15.54 -21.28 -19.52
CA SER A 526 -15.40 -20.16 -20.45
C SER A 526 -14.02 -19.47 -20.39
N ARG A 527 -13.27 -19.66 -19.31
CA ARG A 527 -11.93 -19.06 -19.10
C ARG A 527 -10.78 -19.88 -19.68
N ARG A 528 -11.06 -20.92 -20.49
CA ARG A 528 -10.05 -21.51 -21.39
C ARG A 528 -9.67 -20.52 -22.49
N GLY A 529 -8.76 -19.59 -22.18
CA GLY A 529 -8.11 -18.77 -23.20
C GLY A 529 -7.43 -19.64 -24.25
N CYS A 530 -7.36 -19.15 -25.49
CA CYS A 530 -6.74 -19.88 -26.59
C CYS A 530 -5.34 -20.38 -26.20
N PRO A 531 -5.01 -21.66 -26.45
CA PRO A 531 -3.69 -22.17 -26.13
C PRO A 531 -2.64 -21.33 -26.87
N VAL A 532 -1.66 -20.83 -26.13
CA VAL A 532 -0.48 -20.21 -26.73
C VAL A 532 0.28 -21.35 -27.40
N SER A 533 0.09 -21.51 -28.72
CA SER A 533 0.81 -22.48 -29.53
C SER A 533 2.32 -22.34 -29.30
N PRO A 534 3.08 -23.43 -29.31
CA PRO A 534 4.54 -23.35 -29.28
C PRO A 534 5.03 -22.41 -30.40
N PRO A 535 6.06 -21.59 -30.17
CA PRO A 535 6.60 -20.72 -31.22
C PRO A 535 7.28 -21.57 -32.29
N GLY A 536 6.55 -21.85 -33.37
CA GLY A 536 7.06 -22.60 -34.52
C GLY A 536 6.06 -23.53 -35.19
N TRP A 537 4.96 -22.99 -35.72
CA TRP A 537 4.32 -23.46 -36.96
C TRP A 537 3.65 -22.25 -37.63
N GLU A 538 4.43 -21.45 -38.34
CA GLU A 538 3.87 -20.46 -39.27
C GLU A 538 3.26 -21.22 -40.45
N LEU A 539 1.93 -21.23 -40.52
CA LEU A 539 1.20 -21.46 -41.77
C LEU A 539 0.68 -20.10 -42.24
N SER A 540 1.14 -19.70 -43.42
CA SER A 540 1.06 -18.32 -43.93
C SER A 540 -0.38 -17.80 -44.07
N PRO A 541 -0.66 -16.55 -43.67
CA PRO A 541 -1.94 -15.91 -43.96
C PRO A 541 -1.95 -15.37 -45.39
N SER A 542 -2.81 -15.90 -46.26
CA SER A 542 -3.11 -15.25 -47.55
C SER A 542 -4.02 -14.04 -47.34
N PRO A 543 -3.63 -12.82 -47.75
CA PRO A 543 -4.43 -11.63 -47.52
C PRO A 543 -5.41 -11.37 -48.67
N ARG A 544 -6.69 -11.11 -48.36
CA ARG A 544 -7.58 -10.33 -49.23
C ARG A 544 -8.43 -9.37 -48.40
N TRP A 545 -8.19 -8.08 -48.63
CA TRP A 545 -9.05 -6.96 -48.23
C TRP A 545 -9.64 -6.32 -49.51
N VAL A 546 -10.55 -5.37 -49.29
CA VAL A 546 -11.08 -4.38 -50.27
C VAL A 546 -12.34 -4.79 -51.06
N ALA A 547 -13.48 -4.59 -50.37
CA ALA A 547 -14.56 -3.64 -50.70
C ALA A 547 -15.54 -3.82 -51.90
N ALA A 548 -16.83 -3.72 -51.52
CA ALA A 548 -17.92 -2.92 -52.13
C ALA A 548 -18.38 -3.15 -53.59
N GLY A 549 -19.70 -3.33 -53.76
CA GLY A 549 -20.41 -3.24 -55.05
C GLY A 549 -21.79 -3.90 -55.00
N SER A 550 -22.83 -3.25 -55.55
CA SER A 550 -24.25 -3.66 -55.41
C SER A 550 -24.88 -4.23 -56.69
N ALA A 551 -25.99 -4.98 -56.51
CA ALA A 551 -27.16 -5.14 -57.41
C ALA A 551 -27.12 -6.10 -58.64
N GLY A 552 -28.30 -6.69 -58.94
CA GLY A 552 -28.60 -7.58 -60.09
C GLY A 552 -28.62 -9.09 -59.73
N HIS A 553 -29.69 -9.80 -59.35
CA HIS A 553 -31.12 -9.88 -59.75
C HIS A 553 -31.41 -10.88 -60.92
N CYS A 554 -32.27 -11.89 -60.63
CA CYS A 554 -33.09 -12.78 -61.51
C CYS A 554 -32.43 -13.62 -62.65
N ASP A 555 -32.93 -14.81 -63.06
CA ASP A 555 -33.99 -15.71 -62.53
C ASP A 555 -33.88 -17.14 -63.14
N GLY A 556 -34.61 -18.13 -62.61
CA GLY A 556 -34.92 -19.38 -63.33
C GLY A 556 -34.97 -20.71 -62.54
N GLN A 557 -36.13 -21.00 -61.91
CA GLN A 557 -37.01 -22.18 -62.12
C GLN A 557 -36.38 -23.59 -62.27
N GLN A 558 -36.85 -24.71 -61.68
CA GLN A 558 -38.08 -25.18 -60.98
C GLN A 558 -37.74 -26.55 -60.29
N ALA A 559 -38.49 -27.24 -59.40
CA ALA A 559 -39.73 -27.04 -58.62
C ALA A 559 -39.84 -28.14 -57.49
N LEU A 560 -40.93 -28.10 -56.70
CA LEU A 560 -41.74 -29.18 -56.03
C LEU A 560 -41.11 -30.58 -55.73
N ASP A 561 -41.35 -31.28 -54.61
CA ASP A 561 -42.47 -31.21 -53.65
C ASP A 561 -42.25 -31.95 -52.29
N ALA A 562 -43.10 -31.64 -51.30
CA ALA A 562 -43.65 -32.49 -50.20
C ALA A 562 -42.84 -33.12 -49.02
N ARG A 563 -43.52 -33.10 -47.85
CA ARG A 563 -43.33 -33.84 -46.55
C ARG A 563 -42.15 -33.42 -45.66
N VAL A 564 -42.34 -32.91 -44.42
CA VAL A 564 -43.10 -33.42 -43.25
C VAL A 564 -42.57 -34.77 -42.73
N GLY A 565 -41.75 -34.73 -41.68
CA GLY A 565 -41.19 -35.89 -41.00
C GLY A 565 -40.68 -35.54 -39.60
N CYS A 566 -41.60 -35.48 -38.63
CA CYS A 566 -41.23 -35.44 -37.22
C CYS A 566 -40.60 -36.79 -36.84
N VAL A 567 -39.32 -36.81 -36.47
CA VAL A 567 -38.65 -38.01 -35.96
C VAL A 567 -38.35 -37.83 -34.48
N THR A 568 -39.31 -38.30 -33.68
CA THR A 568 -39.13 -38.65 -32.28
C THR A 568 -37.94 -39.61 -32.15
N ARG A 569 -36.84 -39.18 -31.49
CA ARG A 569 -35.82 -40.12 -31.02
C ARG A 569 -35.98 -40.33 -29.52
N ALA A 570 -36.91 -41.21 -29.18
CA ALA A 570 -37.06 -41.69 -27.82
C ALA A 570 -35.83 -42.54 -27.44
N TRP A 571 -35.05 -42.06 -26.48
CA TRP A 571 -34.14 -42.87 -25.65
C TRP A 571 -34.40 -42.52 -24.19
N ALA A 572 -35.49 -43.10 -23.67
CA ALA A 572 -35.71 -43.26 -22.24
C ALA A 572 -35.53 -44.77 -21.94
N ALA A 573 -34.34 -45.12 -21.49
CA ALA A 573 -34.04 -46.41 -20.88
C ALA A 573 -32.86 -46.20 -19.92
N GLU A 574 -33.15 -46.43 -18.65
CA GLU A 574 -32.29 -46.32 -17.48
C GLU A 574 -30.93 -47.00 -17.67
N HIS A 575 -29.85 -46.39 -17.16
CA HIS A 575 -28.81 -47.08 -16.37
C HIS A 575 -27.80 -46.08 -15.76
N GLY A 576 -27.68 -46.08 -14.43
CA GLY A 576 -26.45 -45.71 -13.75
C GLY A 576 -26.14 -44.21 -13.57
N ALA A 577 -26.87 -43.53 -12.68
CA ALA A 577 -26.39 -42.29 -12.05
C ALA A 577 -25.27 -42.61 -11.02
N GLY A 578 -24.11 -43.05 -11.50
CA GLY A 578 -22.87 -43.06 -10.71
C GLY A 578 -22.25 -41.66 -10.67
N PRO A 579 -21.39 -41.35 -9.68
CA PRO A 579 -20.78 -40.03 -9.52
C PRO A 579 -19.74 -39.75 -10.63
N GLN A 580 -20.18 -39.13 -11.73
CA GLN A 580 -19.28 -38.66 -12.80
C GLN A 580 -18.59 -37.34 -12.42
N ALA A 581 -17.58 -37.35 -11.53
CA ALA A 581 -16.78 -36.16 -11.23
C ALA A 581 -15.36 -36.38 -10.63
N GLU A 582 -14.64 -37.48 -10.92
CA GLU A 582 -13.23 -37.60 -10.43
C GLU A 582 -12.19 -36.72 -11.17
N GLY A 583 -12.63 -35.91 -12.15
CA GLY A 583 -11.75 -35.08 -12.97
C GLY A 583 -11.48 -33.67 -12.40
N PRO A 584 -10.41 -32.98 -12.85
CA PRO A 584 -10.19 -31.58 -12.53
C PRO A 584 -11.32 -30.70 -13.08
N TRP A 585 -11.77 -29.71 -12.31
CA TRP A 585 -12.84 -28.79 -12.71
C TRP A 585 -12.50 -28.03 -13.99
N LEU A 586 -11.21 -27.75 -14.20
CA LEU A 586 -10.69 -27.21 -15.45
C LEU A 586 -9.35 -27.88 -15.83
N PRO A 587 -9.36 -28.81 -16.81
CA PRO A 587 -8.14 -29.31 -17.43
C PRO A 587 -7.25 -28.16 -17.95
N GLY A 588 -5.97 -28.18 -17.60
CA GLY A 588 -4.98 -27.18 -18.01
C GLY A 588 -4.37 -26.38 -16.85
N PHE A 589 -4.98 -26.39 -15.66
CA PHE A 589 -4.30 -25.94 -14.45
C PHE A 589 -3.15 -26.90 -14.09
N HIS A 590 -1.97 -26.36 -13.81
CA HIS A 590 -0.78 -27.10 -13.42
C HIS A 590 -0.19 -26.42 -12.18
N PRO A 591 -0.19 -27.06 -10.99
CA PRO A 591 0.52 -26.56 -9.83
C PRO A 591 2.02 -26.37 -10.12
N ARG A 592 2.68 -25.46 -9.39
CA ARG A 592 4.15 -25.34 -9.42
C ARG A 592 4.83 -26.67 -9.01
N GLU A 593 5.98 -26.97 -9.61
CA GLU A 593 6.82 -28.12 -9.22
C GLU A 593 7.23 -28.00 -7.74
N LYS A 594 7.20 -29.10 -6.97
CA LYS A 594 7.63 -29.12 -5.55
C LYS A 594 9.07 -28.60 -5.35
N ALA A 595 9.97 -28.88 -6.29
CA ALA A 595 11.34 -28.38 -6.27
C ALA A 595 11.50 -27.13 -7.15
N GLU A 596 11.89 -26.00 -6.55
CA GLU A 596 12.30 -24.82 -7.32
C GLU A 596 13.73 -25.02 -7.84
N ARG A 597 13.90 -25.35 -9.12
CA ARG A 597 15.22 -25.30 -9.74
C ARG A 597 15.74 -23.87 -9.66
N VAL A 598 16.89 -23.67 -9.01
CA VAL A 598 17.57 -22.37 -8.93
C VAL A 598 18.05 -22.00 -10.33
N ARG A 599 17.23 -21.25 -11.06
CA ARG A 599 17.53 -20.81 -12.42
C ARG A 599 18.08 -19.39 -12.39
N ASN A 600 19.39 -19.23 -12.50
CA ASN A 600 20.01 -17.93 -12.69
C ASN A 600 21.22 -18.05 -13.62
N CYS A 601 21.56 -16.96 -14.33
CA CYS A 601 22.63 -17.00 -15.32
C CYS A 601 24.03 -17.27 -14.74
N ALA A 602 24.21 -17.24 -13.41
CA ALA A 602 25.47 -17.59 -12.73
C ALA A 602 25.55 -19.08 -12.32
N ALA A 603 24.48 -19.86 -12.51
CA ALA A 603 24.50 -21.33 -12.43
C ALA A 603 24.94 -21.99 -13.75
N LEU A 604 25.03 -21.22 -14.84
CA LEU A 604 25.61 -21.67 -16.10
C LEU A 604 27.12 -21.96 -15.93
N PRO A 605 27.70 -22.87 -16.75
CA PRO A 605 29.15 -23.09 -16.77
C PRO A 605 29.90 -21.77 -16.97
N ARG A 606 30.94 -21.51 -16.17
CA ARG A 606 31.72 -20.25 -16.26
C ARG A 606 32.26 -20.03 -17.66
N ASP A 607 32.82 -21.07 -18.26
CA ASP A 607 33.38 -21.05 -19.60
C ASP A 607 32.37 -20.57 -20.66
N PHE A 608 31.08 -20.94 -20.51
CA PHE A 608 30.00 -20.45 -21.37
C PHE A 608 29.65 -18.98 -21.11
N ILE A 609 29.60 -18.57 -19.83
CA ILE A 609 29.39 -17.16 -19.47
C ILE A 609 30.52 -16.30 -20.04
N ASP A 610 31.77 -16.70 -19.81
CA ASP A 610 32.96 -15.99 -20.23
C ASP A 610 33.06 -15.92 -21.76
N GLN A 611 32.68 -16.98 -22.48
CA GLN A 611 32.58 -17.00 -23.94
C GLN A 611 31.55 -15.98 -24.47
N VAL A 612 30.34 -15.94 -23.89
CA VAL A 612 29.30 -14.96 -24.28
C VAL A 612 29.75 -13.53 -23.94
N VAL A 613 30.38 -13.31 -22.79
CA VAL A 613 30.94 -12.00 -22.39
C VAL A 613 32.03 -11.55 -23.37
N LEU A 614 32.95 -12.43 -23.77
CA LEU A 614 33.97 -12.15 -24.78
C LEU A 614 33.36 -11.82 -26.15
N GLN A 615 32.35 -12.58 -26.59
CA GLN A 615 31.68 -12.36 -27.87
C GLN A 615 30.97 -10.99 -27.91
N VAL A 616 30.23 -10.64 -26.85
CA VAL A 616 29.56 -9.32 -26.75
C VAL A 616 30.56 -8.18 -26.61
N ALA A 617 31.67 -8.36 -25.89
CA ALA A 617 32.70 -7.31 -25.78
C ALA A 617 33.42 -7.08 -27.12
N ASN A 618 33.77 -8.13 -27.87
CA ASN A 618 34.37 -8.01 -29.20
C ASN A 618 33.41 -7.36 -30.21
N LEU A 619 32.11 -7.61 -30.08
CA LEU A 619 31.07 -6.95 -30.88
C LEU A 619 31.06 -5.43 -30.62
N LEU A 620 31.02 -5.03 -29.35
CA LEU A 620 31.06 -3.61 -28.94
C LEU A 620 32.38 -2.93 -29.33
N LEU A 621 33.49 -3.66 -29.42
CA LEU A 621 34.80 -3.14 -29.87
C LEU A 621 34.94 -3.01 -31.40
N GLY A 622 33.86 -3.23 -32.16
CA GLY A 622 33.79 -2.94 -33.60
C GLY A 622 33.90 -4.15 -34.54
N GLY A 623 33.94 -5.38 -34.00
CA GLY A 623 33.57 -6.64 -34.67
C GLY A 623 34.34 -7.09 -35.93
N LYS A 624 35.17 -6.25 -36.55
CA LYS A 624 35.95 -6.59 -37.75
C LYS A 624 37.31 -7.14 -37.35
N GLN A 625 37.69 -8.27 -37.95
CA GLN A 625 38.87 -9.07 -37.60
C GLN A 625 40.13 -8.21 -37.34
N LEU A 626 40.95 -8.67 -36.38
CA LEU A 626 42.33 -8.26 -36.13
C LEU A 626 43.23 -8.56 -37.35
N ASN A 627 43.01 -7.83 -38.44
CA ASN A 627 43.88 -7.85 -39.60
C ASN A 627 45.23 -7.26 -39.21
N THR A 628 46.20 -8.16 -39.04
CA THR A 628 47.56 -7.86 -38.62
C THR A 628 48.33 -7.20 -39.78
N ARG A 629 48.00 -5.93 -40.09
CA ARG A 629 48.84 -5.08 -40.94
C ARG A 629 48.59 -3.59 -40.76
N SER A 630 49.49 -2.98 -39.98
CA SER A 630 50.01 -1.63 -40.13
C SER A 630 49.05 -0.47 -40.43
N SER A 631 48.76 0.32 -39.40
CA SER A 631 48.92 1.78 -39.52
C SER A 631 49.60 2.34 -38.27
N ARG A 632 50.90 2.64 -38.36
CA ARG A 632 51.61 3.46 -37.38
C ARG A 632 51.22 4.91 -37.65
N ASN A 633 50.15 5.40 -37.03
CA ASN A 633 49.90 6.83 -36.96
C ASN A 633 49.73 7.26 -35.49
N GLY A 634 50.67 8.08 -35.02
CA GLY A 634 50.88 8.38 -33.61
C GLY A 634 49.98 9.47 -33.07
N SER A 635 48.66 9.23 -33.03
CA SER A 635 47.80 9.96 -32.08
C SER A 635 47.97 9.35 -30.69
N LEU A 636 47.85 10.16 -29.63
CA LEU A 636 47.75 9.65 -28.26
C LEU A 636 46.57 8.67 -28.22
N LYS A 637 46.83 7.38 -27.95
CA LYS A 637 45.80 6.35 -27.88
C LYS A 637 44.87 6.62 -26.69
N THR A 638 43.77 7.31 -26.95
CA THR A 638 42.58 7.26 -26.10
C THR A 638 42.06 5.82 -26.11
N TRP A 639 42.09 5.17 -24.94
CA TRP A 639 41.60 3.81 -24.72
C TRP A 639 40.23 3.60 -25.36
N ASN A 640 40.10 2.55 -26.19
CA ASN A 640 38.89 2.30 -26.96
C ASN A 640 37.71 1.87 -26.07
N GLY A 641 36.73 2.76 -25.87
CA GLY A 641 35.49 2.45 -25.14
C GLY A 641 34.47 1.62 -25.94
N GLY A 642 34.71 1.40 -27.24
CA GLY A 642 33.76 0.72 -28.13
C GLY A 642 32.50 1.54 -28.44
N GLU A 643 31.56 0.89 -29.12
CA GLU A 643 30.24 1.40 -29.47
C GLU A 643 29.19 1.03 -28.41
N SER A 644 27.99 1.64 -28.51
CA SER A 644 26.85 1.37 -27.63
C SER A 644 25.72 0.69 -28.43
N LEU A 645 25.55 -0.62 -28.27
CA LEU A 645 24.52 -1.40 -28.97
C LEU A 645 23.27 -1.58 -28.09
N SER A 646 22.09 -1.65 -28.71
CA SER A 646 20.86 -2.06 -28.04
C SER A 646 20.87 -3.55 -27.71
N LEU A 647 20.10 -3.96 -26.70
CA LEU A 647 19.90 -5.38 -26.36
C LEU A 647 19.35 -6.22 -27.52
N ALA A 648 18.67 -5.60 -28.50
CA ALA A 648 18.18 -6.28 -29.70
C ALA A 648 19.32 -6.55 -30.69
N GLU A 649 20.20 -5.58 -30.93
CA GLU A 649 21.39 -5.74 -31.78
C GLU A 649 22.34 -6.80 -31.20
N VAL A 650 22.62 -6.73 -29.89
CA VAL A 650 23.46 -7.75 -29.22
C VAL A 650 22.81 -9.14 -29.26
N ALA A 651 21.47 -9.23 -29.20
CA ALA A 651 20.79 -10.52 -29.30
C ALA A 651 20.84 -11.10 -30.72
N ASN A 652 20.76 -10.28 -31.77
CA ASN A 652 20.81 -10.76 -33.16
C ASN A 652 22.17 -11.35 -33.56
N GLU A 653 23.24 -10.96 -32.88
CA GLU A 653 24.62 -11.42 -33.11
C GLU A 653 25.00 -12.66 -32.26
N LEU A 654 24.07 -13.17 -31.45
CA LEU A 654 24.21 -14.42 -30.69
C LEU A 654 23.38 -15.52 -31.34
N ASP A 655 23.91 -16.74 -31.36
CA ASP A 655 23.21 -17.86 -31.97
C ASP A 655 21.95 -18.27 -31.17
N THR A 656 21.00 -18.87 -31.89
CA THR A 656 19.69 -19.25 -31.36
C THR A 656 19.78 -20.22 -30.17
N GLU A 657 20.80 -21.08 -30.09
CA GLU A 657 20.93 -22.01 -28.96
C GLU A 657 21.52 -21.32 -27.73
N THR A 658 22.52 -20.45 -27.89
CA THR A 658 23.00 -19.55 -26.82
C THR A 658 21.87 -18.72 -26.24
N LEU A 659 21.05 -18.08 -27.09
CA LEU A 659 19.87 -17.33 -26.65
C LEU A 659 18.83 -18.21 -25.93
N ARG A 660 18.57 -19.43 -26.42
CA ARG A 660 17.67 -20.39 -25.74
C ARG A 660 18.22 -20.81 -24.39
N ARG A 661 19.53 -21.08 -24.28
CA ARG A 661 20.20 -21.47 -23.04
C ARG A 661 20.11 -20.35 -22.00
N LEU A 662 20.38 -19.11 -22.41
CA LEU A 662 20.19 -17.91 -21.59
C LEU A 662 18.72 -17.67 -21.22
N LYS A 663 17.74 -18.01 -22.07
CA LYS A 663 16.30 -17.89 -21.75
C LYS A 663 15.79 -18.96 -20.77
N ARG A 664 16.40 -20.15 -20.74
CA ARG A 664 16.02 -21.22 -19.79
C ARG A 664 16.38 -20.86 -18.36
N GLU A 665 17.50 -20.16 -18.18
CA GLU A 665 17.97 -19.63 -16.90
C GLU A 665 17.35 -18.25 -16.63
N CYS A 666 16.55 -18.12 -15.57
CA CYS A 666 15.71 -16.94 -15.37
C CYS A 666 16.55 -15.65 -15.27
N GLY A 667 16.43 -14.81 -16.30
CA GLY A 667 17.16 -13.55 -16.42
C GLY A 667 17.53 -13.19 -17.87
N GLY A 668 17.82 -14.19 -18.72
CA GLY A 668 18.19 -13.93 -20.12
C GLY A 668 19.49 -13.14 -20.30
N LEU A 669 19.74 -12.73 -21.54
CA LEU A 669 20.92 -11.96 -21.95
C LEU A 669 21.10 -10.67 -21.13
N GLN A 670 20.03 -9.90 -20.92
CA GLN A 670 20.10 -8.63 -20.17
C GLN A 670 20.60 -8.83 -18.73
N THR A 671 20.19 -9.91 -18.06
CA THR A 671 20.62 -10.20 -16.69
C THR A 671 22.05 -10.73 -16.65
N LEU A 672 22.46 -11.53 -17.63
CA LEU A 672 23.86 -11.95 -17.80
C LEU A 672 24.79 -10.73 -17.92
N LEU A 673 24.44 -9.78 -18.78
CA LEU A 673 25.24 -8.57 -19.02
C LEU A 673 25.27 -7.64 -17.80
N ARG A 674 24.14 -7.48 -17.09
CA ARG A 674 24.10 -6.75 -15.81
C ARG A 674 24.94 -7.40 -14.71
N ASN A 675 24.91 -8.73 -14.61
CA ASN A 675 25.73 -9.47 -13.64
C ASN A 675 27.22 -9.46 -14.01
N SER A 676 27.54 -9.29 -15.30
CA SER A 676 28.89 -9.06 -15.84
C SER A 676 29.36 -7.61 -15.66
N HIS A 677 28.97 -7.02 -14.52
CA HIS A 677 29.22 -5.66 -14.03
C HIS A 677 30.66 -5.16 -14.19
N GLN A 678 31.64 -6.07 -14.16
CA GLN A 678 33.05 -5.71 -14.37
C GLN A 678 33.28 -5.14 -15.78
N VAL A 679 32.62 -5.71 -16.79
CA VAL A 679 32.86 -5.47 -18.22
C VAL A 679 31.85 -4.50 -18.82
N PHE A 680 30.57 -4.69 -18.50
CA PHE A 680 29.48 -3.96 -19.14
C PHE A 680 28.75 -3.03 -18.19
N GLN A 681 28.24 -1.94 -18.76
CA GLN A 681 27.22 -1.12 -18.14
C GLN A 681 25.96 -1.17 -19.02
N VAL A 682 24.78 -1.32 -18.40
CA VAL A 682 23.50 -1.50 -19.12
C VAL A 682 22.53 -0.40 -18.70
N VAL A 683 22.33 0.57 -19.59
CA VAL A 683 21.54 1.79 -19.34
C VAL A 683 20.49 1.95 -20.44
N ASN A 684 19.23 2.19 -20.07
CA ASN A 684 18.12 2.46 -20.99
C ASN A 684 17.98 1.45 -22.15
N GLY A 685 18.25 0.16 -21.89
CA GLY A 685 18.17 -0.91 -22.89
C GLY A 685 19.34 -1.01 -23.86
N ARG A 686 20.36 -0.16 -23.71
CA ARG A 686 21.65 -0.26 -24.40
C ARG A 686 22.72 -0.85 -23.49
N VAL A 687 23.74 -1.41 -24.13
CA VAL A 687 24.91 -2.06 -23.53
C VAL A 687 26.14 -1.38 -24.12
N HIS A 688 27.06 -1.00 -23.25
CA HIS A 688 28.36 -0.47 -23.61
C HIS A 688 29.42 -1.05 -22.69
N ILE A 689 30.67 -1.00 -23.13
CA ILE A 689 31.80 -1.36 -22.28
C ILE A 689 31.98 -0.30 -21.20
N ARG A 690 32.23 -0.74 -19.97
CA ARG A 690 32.33 0.14 -18.79
C ARG A 690 33.72 0.77 -18.69
N ASP A 691 33.78 2.09 -18.77
CA ASP A 691 34.98 2.83 -18.40
C ASP A 691 35.01 3.13 -16.89
N TRP A 692 35.96 2.51 -16.20
CA TRP A 692 36.14 2.68 -14.76
C TRP A 692 36.76 4.03 -14.37
N ARG A 693 37.31 4.79 -15.32
CA ARG A 693 37.89 6.12 -15.06
C ARG A 693 36.82 7.15 -14.74
N GLU A 694 35.69 7.10 -15.46
CA GLU A 694 34.54 7.97 -15.19
C GLU A 694 33.99 7.74 -13.78
N GLU A 695 33.99 6.50 -13.30
CA GLU A 695 33.44 6.15 -12.00
C GLU A 695 34.25 6.68 -10.80
N THR A 696 35.53 6.98 -11.00
CA THR A 696 36.36 7.64 -9.99
C THR A 696 35.89 9.07 -9.67
N LEU A 697 35.24 9.77 -10.61
CA LEU A 697 34.71 11.12 -10.40
C LEU A 697 33.46 11.14 -9.50
N TRP A 698 32.69 10.05 -9.44
CA TRP A 698 31.46 9.98 -8.63
C TRP A 698 31.68 9.47 -7.19
N LYS A 699 32.90 9.01 -6.85
CA LYS A 699 33.22 8.45 -5.51
C LYS A 699 33.10 9.48 -4.37
N THR A 700 33.15 10.77 -4.66
CA THR A 700 33.12 11.87 -3.66
C THR A 700 31.77 12.04 -2.94
N LYS A 701 30.75 11.20 -3.20
CA LYS A 701 29.39 11.33 -2.62
C LYS A 701 28.77 10.02 -2.07
N GLN A 702 29.52 8.93 -1.89
CA GLN A 702 28.97 7.68 -1.31
C GLN A 702 29.29 7.57 0.20
N PRO A 703 28.34 7.09 1.04
CA PRO A 703 28.54 6.97 2.49
C PRO A 703 29.51 5.84 2.87
N GLU A 704 30.22 6.04 3.98
CA GLU A 704 31.39 5.24 4.43
C GLU A 704 31.16 3.72 4.47
N ALA A 705 29.94 3.28 4.80
CA ALA A 705 29.59 1.85 4.89
C ALA A 705 29.83 1.08 3.58
N LYS A 706 29.57 1.69 2.41
CA LYS A 706 29.87 1.07 1.11
C LYS A 706 31.37 1.03 0.81
N GLN A 707 32.13 1.97 1.37
CA GLN A 707 33.56 2.10 1.14
C GLN A 707 34.34 0.93 1.77
N ARG A 708 33.95 0.51 2.98
CA ARG A 708 34.50 -0.69 3.64
C ARG A 708 34.29 -1.98 2.83
N LEU A 709 33.07 -2.21 2.33
CA LEU A 709 32.73 -3.38 1.49
C LEU A 709 33.59 -3.46 0.22
N LEU A 710 33.87 -2.31 -0.43
CA LEU A 710 34.75 -2.26 -1.60
C LEU A 710 36.21 -2.56 -1.25
N SER A 711 36.70 -2.13 -0.09
CA SER A 711 38.05 -2.46 0.38
C SER A 711 38.23 -3.96 0.67
N GLU A 712 37.21 -4.65 1.18
CA GLU A 712 37.28 -6.09 1.48
C GLU A 712 37.22 -6.98 0.23
N ALA A 713 36.52 -6.55 -0.83
CA ALA A 713 36.45 -7.26 -2.10
C ALA A 713 37.63 -6.97 -3.05
N CYS A 714 38.50 -5.99 -2.72
CA CYS A 714 39.55 -5.49 -3.59
C CYS A 714 40.58 -6.58 -3.97
N LYS A 715 40.81 -6.73 -5.28
CA LYS A 715 41.70 -7.71 -5.94
C LYS A 715 41.39 -9.19 -5.64
N THR A 716 40.15 -9.51 -5.28
CA THR A 716 39.67 -10.91 -5.13
C THR A 716 39.40 -11.63 -6.45
N ARG A 717 39.40 -10.92 -7.59
CA ARG A 717 39.18 -11.46 -8.94
C ARG A 717 40.15 -10.80 -9.94
N LEU A 718 40.49 -11.52 -11.00
CA LEU A 718 41.29 -11.00 -12.11
C LEU A 718 40.57 -9.83 -12.82
N CYS A 719 41.35 -8.90 -13.36
CA CYS A 719 40.84 -7.81 -14.16
C CYS A 719 40.52 -8.28 -15.59
N TRP A 720 39.24 -8.33 -15.94
CA TRP A 720 38.81 -8.73 -17.28
C TRP A 720 39.45 -7.87 -18.37
N PHE A 721 39.54 -6.55 -18.17
CA PHE A 721 40.18 -5.65 -19.16
C PHE A 721 41.66 -5.92 -19.36
N PHE A 722 42.38 -6.23 -18.29
CA PHE A 722 43.80 -6.59 -18.40
C PHE A 722 44.01 -7.88 -19.21
N MET A 723 43.07 -8.83 -19.12
CA MET A 723 43.17 -10.11 -19.82
C MET A 723 42.62 -10.12 -21.24
N HIS A 724 41.60 -9.31 -21.55
CA HIS A 724 40.80 -9.46 -22.78
C HIS A 724 40.63 -8.18 -23.59
N HIS A 725 40.91 -7.00 -23.03
CA HIS A 725 40.74 -5.75 -23.78
C HIS A 725 41.97 -5.46 -24.66
N PRO A 726 41.82 -5.06 -25.93
CA PRO A 726 42.95 -4.87 -26.84
C PRO A 726 43.91 -3.73 -26.44
N ASP A 727 43.42 -2.72 -25.72
CA ASP A 727 44.26 -1.67 -25.11
C ASP A 727 44.59 -1.94 -23.62
N GLY A 728 44.28 -3.14 -23.10
CA GLY A 728 44.43 -3.48 -21.68
C GLY A 728 43.45 -2.73 -20.76
N CYS A 729 43.76 -2.70 -19.46
CA CYS A 729 42.97 -1.94 -18.48
C CYS A 729 43.31 -0.44 -18.53
N ALA A 730 42.29 0.42 -18.53
CA ALA A 730 42.45 1.88 -18.53
C ALA A 730 42.92 2.47 -17.19
N LEU A 731 42.94 1.67 -16.12
CA LEU A 731 43.44 2.05 -14.80
C LEU A 731 44.87 1.52 -14.59
N SER A 732 45.69 2.25 -13.84
CA SER A 732 46.95 1.70 -13.30
C SER A 732 46.66 0.54 -12.34
N THR A 733 47.66 -0.33 -12.16
CA THR A 733 47.60 -1.46 -11.21
C THR A 733 47.12 -1.04 -9.83
N ASP A 734 47.57 0.09 -9.29
CA ASP A 734 47.22 0.52 -7.93
C ASP A 734 45.78 1.08 -7.82
N CYS A 735 45.27 1.66 -8.91
CA CYS A 735 43.91 2.22 -8.98
C CYS A 735 42.84 1.16 -9.33
N CYS A 736 43.24 0.03 -9.92
CA CYS A 736 42.31 -1.02 -10.32
C CYS A 736 41.82 -1.83 -9.11
N PRO A 737 40.49 -1.96 -8.89
CA PRO A 737 39.95 -2.79 -7.82
C PRO A 737 40.04 -4.31 -8.12
N PHE A 738 40.57 -4.68 -9.28
CA PHE A 738 40.76 -6.06 -9.73
C PHE A 738 42.26 -6.34 -9.97
N ALA A 739 42.65 -7.60 -9.93
CA ALA A 739 44.05 -8.02 -10.04
C ALA A 739 44.55 -8.04 -11.50
N HIS A 740 45.66 -7.37 -11.81
CA HIS A 740 46.35 -7.43 -13.11
C HIS A 740 47.26 -8.66 -13.24
N GLY A 741 46.76 -9.82 -12.80
CA GLY A 741 47.46 -11.10 -12.87
C GLY A 741 47.43 -11.89 -11.55
N PRO A 742 47.92 -13.14 -11.55
CA PRO A 742 47.85 -14.02 -10.37
C PRO A 742 48.58 -13.50 -9.14
N ALA A 743 49.68 -12.77 -9.32
CA ALA A 743 50.49 -12.20 -8.23
C ALA A 743 49.76 -11.12 -7.41
N GLU A 744 48.73 -10.49 -7.99
CA GLU A 744 47.91 -9.48 -7.31
C GLU A 744 46.65 -10.08 -6.65
N LEU A 745 46.35 -11.36 -6.89
CA LEU A 745 45.11 -11.98 -6.44
C LEU A 745 45.09 -12.16 -4.92
N ARG A 746 44.00 -11.73 -4.28
CA ARG A 746 43.80 -11.89 -2.83
C ARG A 746 42.72 -12.93 -2.55
N PRO A 747 42.89 -13.83 -1.57
CA PRO A 747 41.82 -14.73 -1.16
C PRO A 747 40.63 -13.92 -0.60
N PRO A 748 39.38 -14.28 -0.92
CA PRO A 748 38.22 -13.58 -0.38
C PRO A 748 38.17 -13.74 1.14
N ARG A 749 38.05 -12.63 1.87
CA ARG A 749 37.89 -12.63 3.32
C ARG A 749 36.53 -13.19 3.69
N THR A 750 36.49 -14.50 3.98
CA THR A 750 35.34 -15.12 4.64
C THR A 750 35.32 -14.69 6.09
N THR A 751 34.46 -13.73 6.43
CA THR A 751 34.08 -13.53 7.83
C THR A 751 33.49 -14.86 8.34
N PRO A 752 34.04 -15.45 9.42
CA PRO A 752 33.52 -16.71 9.92
C PRO A 752 32.12 -16.45 10.44
N ARG A 753 31.10 -16.98 9.73
CA ARG A 753 29.74 -17.09 10.26
C ARG A 753 29.87 -17.77 11.62
N LYS A 754 29.51 -17.07 12.69
CA LYS A 754 29.47 -17.62 14.04
C LYS A 754 28.66 -18.92 13.97
N LYS A 755 29.33 -20.06 14.11
CA LYS A 755 28.65 -21.29 14.50
C LYS A 755 28.15 -21.03 15.92
N ILE A 756 26.87 -20.70 16.03
CA ILE A 756 26.14 -20.93 17.27
C ILE A 756 26.10 -22.45 17.38
N SER A 757 26.78 -22.97 18.41
CA SER A 757 26.82 -24.38 18.75
C SER A 757 25.67 -24.76 19.66
#